data_AF-A0A6J0DMF6-F1
#
_entry.id   AF-A0A6J0DMF6-F1
#
_cell.length_a   1.000
_cell.length_b   1.000
_cell.length_c   1.000
_cell.angle_alpha   90.00
_cell.angle_beta   90.00
_cell.angle_gamma   90.00
#
_symmetry.space_group_name_H-M   'P 1'
#
loop_
_entity.id
_entity.type
_entity.pdbx_description
1 polymer ?
#
loop_
_entity_poly.entity_id
_entity_poly.type
_entity_poly.pdbx_seq_one_letter_code
_entity_poly.pdbx_strand_id
1 'polypeptide(L)'
;MNTEAEQQLLHHARNGNTEEVRKLLEAMERTEVIADIDCKGRSKSNLGWTPLHLACYFGHKQVVQDLLKAGAKVNVLNDMGDTPLHRAAFTGRKELVMLLLEHSADTTVVNGSGQTAKDAARDQEIRGMLEAVERTQQRKLEELLLGAAREGRTAEVSALLSRPSPPDVNCVDQLGNTPLHCAAYRAHKQCALKLLRSGADPNLKNKNDQKPLDLAHGAEMKHILVGNKQVLYKALKRYEGPLWKSSRFFGWKLFWVVLEHGVLSWYRKQPDAVRNTHRQGCKHLTQAVCTKWLEAIEEHSAYSTHYCSQDQVTDEEEEDEVSPMDLKESLERAQTCQQRLDREIYNFLKMIKECDVAKDMLPSFLQKAEVVSEASRETCVALSDCLNLFTKQEGVRNFKLEQEQEKNKILSEALETLATEHHELERSLVEGSPPVSILSEDEFYDALSGSESEGSLTCLEAVTAHSFEENDVPVSSGKHRMSEGKDCGGGDALSNGIKKHRTSLPSPMFSRNDFSIWSILRKCIGMELSKITMPVIFNEPLSFLQRLTEYMEHTYLIHKASSFSDPVERMQCVAAFAVSAVASQWERTGKPFNPLLGETYELVRDDLGFRLISEQVSHHPPISAFHAEGLNNDFIFHGSIYPKLKFWGKSVEAEPKGTITLELLEHNEAYTWTNPTCCVHNIIVGKLWIEQYGNVEIINHKTGDKCVLNFKPCGLFGKELHKVEGYIQDKSKKKLCALYGKWTECLYSVDPATFDAYKKNDKKNTEEKKNSKQTSSSEESDEMPVPDSESVFIIPGSVLLWRIAPRPPNSAQMYNFTSFAMVLNEVDKEMESVIPKTDCRLRPDIRAMENGEIDQASEEKKRLEEKQRAARKNRSKSEEDWKTRWFHQGPNPHNGAQDWIYSGSYWDRNYFNLPDIY
;
A
#
# COMPACT_ATOMS: atom_id res chain seq x y z
N MET A 1 -32.76 -11.88 -32.52
CA MET A 1 -31.74 -12.82 -33.04
C MET A 1 -30.40 -12.20 -32.68
N ASN A 2 -29.48 -12.93 -32.04
CA ASN A 2 -28.11 -12.41 -31.83
C ASN A 2 -27.44 -12.27 -33.20
N THR A 3 -26.65 -11.22 -33.40
CA THR A 3 -25.91 -11.04 -34.66
C THR A 3 -24.82 -12.12 -34.78
N GLU A 4 -24.43 -12.46 -36.01
CA GLU A 4 -23.34 -13.42 -36.26
C GLU A 4 -22.05 -13.02 -35.52
N ALA A 5 -21.79 -11.72 -35.43
CA ALA A 5 -20.67 -11.13 -34.70
C ALA A 5 -20.71 -11.42 -33.19
N GLU A 6 -21.87 -11.39 -32.53
CA GLU A 6 -21.99 -11.73 -31.10
C GLU A 6 -21.65 -13.20 -30.85
N GLN A 7 -22.06 -14.10 -31.76
CA GLN A 7 -21.71 -15.51 -31.65
C GLN A 7 -20.22 -15.75 -31.86
N GLN A 8 -19.60 -15.05 -32.82
CA GLN A 8 -18.16 -15.08 -33.05
C GLN A 8 -17.40 -14.52 -31.84
N LEU A 9 -17.83 -13.40 -31.27
CA LEU A 9 -17.21 -12.80 -30.08
C LEU A 9 -17.25 -13.75 -28.88
N LEU A 10 -18.41 -14.38 -28.60
CA LEU A 10 -18.54 -15.38 -27.55
C LEU A 10 -17.65 -16.61 -27.79
N HIS A 11 -17.55 -17.06 -29.05
CA HIS A 11 -16.71 -18.20 -29.43
C HIS A 11 -15.22 -17.89 -29.28
N HIS A 12 -14.76 -16.76 -29.80
CA HIS A 12 -13.37 -16.34 -29.74
C HIS A 12 -12.94 -15.98 -28.31
N ALA A 13 -13.82 -15.35 -27.52
CA ALA A 13 -13.54 -15.07 -26.11
C ALA A 13 -13.42 -16.34 -25.26
N ARG A 14 -14.20 -17.38 -25.58
CA ARG A 14 -14.07 -18.71 -24.95
C ARG A 14 -12.76 -19.41 -25.30
N ASN A 15 -12.33 -19.32 -26.56
CA ASN A 15 -11.16 -20.04 -27.07
C ASN A 15 -9.85 -19.27 -26.92
N GLY A 16 -9.89 -17.99 -26.56
CA GLY A 16 -8.69 -17.17 -26.37
C GLY A 16 -8.11 -16.62 -27.68
N ASN A 17 -8.91 -16.56 -28.75
CA ASN A 17 -8.48 -16.10 -30.07
C ASN A 17 -8.34 -14.57 -30.07
N THR A 18 -7.26 -14.09 -29.46
CA THR A 18 -7.03 -12.67 -29.16
C THR A 18 -7.12 -11.78 -30.40
N GLU A 19 -6.49 -12.19 -31.50
CA GLU A 19 -6.44 -11.39 -32.73
C GLU A 19 -7.83 -11.22 -33.36
N GLU A 20 -8.65 -12.26 -33.35
CA GLU A 20 -10.01 -12.21 -33.90
C GLU A 20 -10.96 -11.45 -32.97
N VAL A 21 -10.77 -11.52 -31.64
CA VAL A 21 -11.48 -10.65 -30.70
C VAL A 21 -11.14 -9.19 -30.98
N ARG A 22 -9.86 -8.85 -31.15
CA ARG A 22 -9.44 -7.47 -31.42
C ARG A 22 -10.03 -6.93 -32.72
N LYS A 23 -9.97 -7.70 -33.81
CA LYS A 23 -10.58 -7.31 -35.09
C LYS A 23 -12.08 -7.04 -34.95
N LEU A 24 -12.80 -7.89 -34.21
CA LEU A 24 -14.23 -7.69 -33.97
C LEU A 24 -14.49 -6.43 -33.13
N LEU A 25 -13.70 -6.18 -32.09
CA LEU A 25 -13.84 -4.98 -31.25
C LEU A 25 -13.50 -3.70 -32.02
N GLU A 26 -12.46 -3.71 -32.86
CA GLU A 26 -12.11 -2.57 -33.72
C GLU A 26 -13.20 -2.30 -34.77
N ALA A 27 -13.80 -3.35 -35.35
CA ALA A 27 -14.93 -3.21 -36.28
C ALA A 27 -16.20 -2.69 -35.58
N MET A 28 -16.41 -3.04 -34.32
CA MET A 28 -17.48 -2.50 -33.48
C MET A 28 -17.24 -1.02 -33.15
N GLU A 29 -16.01 -0.62 -32.82
CA GLU A 29 -15.63 0.76 -32.55
C GLU A 29 -15.78 1.65 -33.80
N ARG A 30 -15.43 1.13 -34.98
CA ARG A 30 -15.63 1.81 -36.27
C ARG A 30 -17.07 1.80 -36.76
N THR A 31 -18.00 1.23 -35.98
CA THR A 31 -19.43 1.08 -36.33
C THR A 31 -19.71 0.25 -37.60
N GLU A 32 -18.72 -0.54 -38.06
CA GLU A 32 -18.85 -1.45 -39.20
C GLU A 32 -19.67 -2.69 -38.83
N VAL A 33 -19.65 -3.07 -37.54
CA VAL A 33 -20.39 -4.20 -36.97
C VAL A 33 -21.22 -3.73 -35.78
N ILE A 34 -22.51 -4.09 -35.76
CA ILE A 34 -23.42 -3.81 -34.63
C ILE A 34 -23.53 -5.09 -33.78
N ALA A 35 -22.94 -5.07 -32.58
CA ALA A 35 -22.99 -6.16 -31.62
C ALA A 35 -22.96 -5.62 -30.18
N ASP A 36 -23.57 -6.32 -29.23
CA ASP A 36 -23.42 -6.03 -27.81
C ASP A 36 -22.17 -6.72 -27.24
N ILE A 37 -21.23 -5.94 -26.70
CA ILE A 37 -20.01 -6.46 -26.06
C ILE A 37 -20.33 -7.30 -24.81
N ASP A 38 -21.44 -7.01 -24.14
CA ASP A 38 -21.94 -7.74 -22.98
C ASP A 38 -22.98 -8.81 -23.36
N CYS A 39 -23.06 -9.19 -24.64
CA CYS A 39 -24.04 -10.16 -25.13
C CYS A 39 -24.03 -11.47 -24.33
N LYS A 40 -25.22 -12.02 -24.05
CA LYS A 40 -25.35 -13.31 -23.35
C LYS A 40 -25.47 -14.45 -24.35
N GLY A 41 -24.68 -15.51 -24.13
CA GLY A 41 -24.79 -16.75 -24.91
C GLY A 41 -26.15 -17.41 -24.73
N ARG A 42 -26.70 -17.97 -25.82
CA ARG A 42 -27.99 -18.69 -25.83
C ARG A 42 -27.84 -20.19 -26.13
N SER A 43 -26.63 -20.63 -26.48
CA SER A 43 -26.38 -22.05 -26.76
C SER A 43 -26.23 -22.81 -25.45
N LYS A 44 -26.53 -24.11 -25.44
CA LYS A 44 -26.32 -24.98 -24.26
C LYS A 44 -24.89 -24.89 -23.69
N SER A 45 -23.91 -24.54 -24.52
CA SER A 45 -22.50 -24.49 -24.13
C SER A 45 -22.08 -23.21 -23.38
N ASN A 46 -22.84 -22.12 -23.48
CA ASN A 46 -22.50 -20.80 -22.91
C ASN A 46 -23.76 -20.01 -22.46
N LEU A 47 -24.83 -20.72 -22.10
CA LEU A 47 -26.12 -20.13 -21.77
C LEU A 47 -25.98 -19.14 -20.61
N GLY A 48 -26.35 -17.88 -20.86
CA GLY A 48 -26.35 -16.81 -19.87
C GLY A 48 -24.99 -16.16 -19.59
N TRP A 49 -23.92 -16.60 -20.26
CA TRP A 49 -22.56 -16.09 -20.04
C TRP A 49 -22.20 -15.02 -21.06
N THR A 50 -21.48 -13.99 -20.62
CA THR A 50 -20.93 -12.94 -21.49
C THR A 50 -19.52 -13.29 -21.98
N PRO A 51 -18.99 -12.63 -23.02
CA PRO A 51 -17.61 -12.81 -23.46
C PRO A 51 -16.60 -12.65 -22.33
N LEU A 52 -16.82 -11.67 -21.43
CA LEU A 52 -15.97 -11.42 -20.27
C LEU A 52 -16.02 -12.59 -19.27
N HIS A 53 -17.18 -13.17 -18.99
CA HIS A 53 -17.28 -14.37 -18.15
C HIS A 53 -16.52 -15.56 -18.73
N LEU A 54 -16.65 -15.80 -20.04
CA LEU A 54 -15.99 -16.90 -20.74
C LEU A 54 -14.46 -16.72 -20.69
N ALA A 55 -13.96 -15.54 -21.06
CA ALA A 55 -12.53 -15.24 -21.00
C ALA A 55 -11.98 -15.36 -19.57
N CYS A 56 -12.74 -14.90 -18.55
CA CYS A 56 -12.33 -15.00 -17.16
C CYS A 56 -12.27 -16.44 -16.64
N TYR A 57 -13.24 -17.27 -17.01
CA TYR A 57 -13.30 -18.67 -16.59
C TYR A 57 -12.22 -19.54 -17.26
N PHE A 58 -11.98 -19.34 -18.55
CA PHE A 58 -10.98 -20.11 -19.29
C PHE A 58 -9.55 -19.60 -19.10
N GLY A 59 -9.35 -18.38 -18.58
CA GLY A 59 -8.03 -17.86 -18.21
C GLY A 59 -7.37 -16.97 -19.28
N HIS A 60 -8.15 -16.43 -20.22
CA HIS A 60 -7.64 -15.70 -21.38
C HIS A 60 -7.38 -14.22 -21.08
N LYS A 61 -6.26 -13.93 -20.42
CA LYS A 61 -5.91 -12.58 -19.94
C LYS A 61 -5.94 -11.49 -21.00
N GLN A 62 -5.34 -11.73 -22.16
CA GLN A 62 -5.28 -10.71 -23.21
C GLN A 62 -6.67 -10.36 -23.75
N VAL A 63 -7.55 -11.37 -23.88
CA VAL A 63 -8.96 -11.17 -24.24
C VAL A 63 -9.71 -10.38 -23.17
N VAL A 64 -9.49 -10.68 -21.89
CA VAL A 64 -10.11 -9.91 -20.78
C VAL A 64 -9.67 -8.44 -20.82
N GLN A 65 -8.38 -8.17 -21.07
CA GLN A 65 -7.88 -6.80 -21.22
C GLN A 65 -8.51 -6.07 -22.41
N ASP A 66 -8.57 -6.73 -23.56
CA ASP A 66 -9.10 -6.12 -24.79
C ASP A 66 -10.61 -5.84 -24.65
N LEU A 67 -11.38 -6.74 -24.02
CA LEU A 67 -12.81 -6.53 -23.71
C LEU A 67 -13.05 -5.38 -22.71
N LEU A 68 -12.26 -5.28 -21.63
CA LEU A 68 -12.40 -4.21 -20.65
C LEU A 68 -12.02 -2.84 -21.24
N LYS A 69 -10.98 -2.77 -22.10
CA LYS A 69 -10.61 -1.55 -22.83
C LYS A 69 -11.71 -1.10 -23.79
N ALA A 70 -12.38 -2.04 -24.44
CA ALA A 70 -13.52 -1.77 -25.31
C ALA A 70 -14.83 -1.47 -24.55
N GLY A 71 -14.78 -1.34 -23.21
CA GLY A 71 -15.91 -0.86 -22.40
C GLY A 71 -16.84 -1.95 -21.86
N ALA A 72 -16.43 -3.23 -21.86
CA ALA A 72 -17.24 -4.30 -21.26
C ALA A 72 -17.52 -4.05 -19.78
N LYS A 73 -18.74 -4.32 -19.32
CA LYS A 73 -19.14 -4.05 -17.93
C LYS A 73 -18.51 -5.06 -16.97
N VAL A 74 -17.59 -4.59 -16.14
CA VAL A 74 -16.84 -5.41 -15.18
C VAL A 74 -17.71 -6.16 -14.16
N ASN A 75 -18.87 -5.60 -13.79
CA ASN A 75 -19.80 -6.16 -12.79
C ASN A 75 -21.08 -6.75 -13.42
N VAL A 76 -21.05 -7.10 -14.71
CA VAL A 76 -22.21 -7.70 -15.38
C VAL A 76 -22.57 -9.06 -14.75
N LEU A 77 -23.86 -9.32 -14.58
CA LEU A 77 -24.35 -10.57 -13.97
C LEU A 77 -24.73 -11.59 -15.04
N ASN A 78 -24.16 -12.79 -14.96
CA ASN A 78 -24.67 -13.94 -15.72
C ASN A 78 -26.03 -14.42 -15.14
N ASP A 79 -26.63 -15.43 -15.77
CA ASP A 79 -27.95 -15.93 -15.34
C ASP A 79 -27.94 -16.66 -13.99
N MET A 80 -26.75 -16.94 -13.43
CA MET A 80 -26.56 -17.45 -12.07
C MET A 80 -26.30 -16.34 -11.03
N GLY A 81 -26.31 -15.07 -11.47
CA GLY A 81 -25.99 -13.92 -10.63
C GLY A 81 -24.50 -13.75 -10.33
N ASP A 82 -23.61 -14.47 -11.02
CA ASP A 82 -22.17 -14.27 -10.87
C ASP A 82 -21.71 -13.06 -11.67
N THR A 83 -20.69 -12.38 -11.12
CA THR A 83 -19.85 -11.44 -11.88
C THR A 83 -18.67 -12.17 -12.53
N PRO A 84 -17.97 -11.55 -13.50
CA PRO A 84 -16.70 -12.06 -14.00
C PRO A 84 -15.67 -12.32 -12.88
N LEU A 85 -15.70 -11.53 -11.81
CA LEU A 85 -14.84 -11.69 -10.63
C LEU A 85 -15.12 -13.01 -9.89
N HIS A 86 -16.39 -13.39 -9.73
CA HIS A 86 -16.75 -14.69 -9.15
C HIS A 86 -16.17 -15.84 -9.97
N ARG A 87 -16.21 -15.75 -11.31
CA ARG A 87 -15.71 -16.81 -12.19
C ARG A 87 -14.19 -16.88 -12.24
N ALA A 88 -13.51 -15.75 -12.23
CA ALA A 88 -12.05 -15.70 -12.07
C ALA A 88 -11.59 -16.24 -10.71
N ALA A 89 -12.30 -15.89 -9.63
CA ALA A 89 -11.99 -16.34 -8.28
C ALA A 89 -12.27 -17.84 -8.07
N PHE A 90 -13.41 -18.34 -8.58
CA PHE A 90 -13.79 -19.75 -8.51
C PHE A 90 -12.79 -20.67 -9.24
N THR A 91 -12.24 -20.21 -10.37
CA THR A 91 -11.30 -20.98 -11.19
C THR A 91 -9.83 -20.82 -10.77
N GLY A 92 -9.55 -20.05 -9.71
CA GLY A 92 -8.17 -19.87 -9.24
C GLY A 92 -7.32 -18.94 -10.10
N ARG A 93 -7.93 -18.10 -10.96
CA ARG A 93 -7.21 -17.25 -11.92
C ARG A 93 -6.78 -15.93 -11.29
N LYS A 94 -5.76 -15.97 -10.43
CA LYS A 94 -5.24 -14.83 -9.65
C LYS A 94 -4.98 -13.57 -10.48
N GLU A 95 -4.35 -13.70 -11.64
CA GLU A 95 -4.04 -12.56 -12.52
C GLU A 95 -5.29 -11.85 -13.05
N LEU A 96 -6.37 -12.61 -13.29
CA LEU A 96 -7.64 -12.06 -13.76
C LEU A 96 -8.44 -11.45 -12.63
N VAL A 97 -8.39 -12.03 -11.44
CA VAL A 97 -8.95 -11.41 -10.22
C VAL A 97 -8.33 -10.03 -10.01
N MET A 98 -7.01 -9.90 -10.10
CA MET A 98 -6.34 -8.60 -9.99
C MET A 98 -6.75 -7.64 -11.11
N LEU A 99 -6.75 -8.09 -12.36
CA LEU A 99 -7.12 -7.26 -13.51
C LEU A 99 -8.56 -6.73 -13.38
N LEU A 100 -9.49 -7.55 -12.92
CA LEU A 100 -10.88 -7.12 -12.70
C LEU A 100 -10.98 -6.11 -11.54
N LEU A 101 -10.24 -6.31 -10.45
CA LEU A 101 -10.18 -5.36 -9.33
C LEU A 101 -9.55 -4.01 -9.74
N GLU A 102 -8.53 -4.03 -10.61
CA GLU A 102 -7.93 -2.81 -11.20
C GLU A 102 -8.96 -2.02 -12.03
N HIS A 103 -9.92 -2.71 -12.65
CA HIS A 103 -11.06 -2.11 -13.35
C HIS A 103 -12.30 -1.90 -12.47
N SER A 104 -12.13 -1.76 -11.15
CA SER A 104 -13.22 -1.47 -10.18
C SER A 104 -14.30 -2.54 -10.09
N ALA A 105 -13.92 -3.82 -10.16
CA ALA A 105 -14.83 -4.92 -9.84
C ALA A 105 -15.31 -4.85 -8.39
N ASP A 106 -16.62 -5.00 -8.18
CA ASP A 106 -17.24 -4.96 -6.87
C ASP A 106 -17.12 -6.34 -6.18
N THR A 107 -16.41 -6.37 -5.06
CA THR A 107 -16.18 -7.59 -4.28
C THR A 107 -17.38 -7.96 -3.39
N THR A 108 -18.31 -7.03 -3.18
CA THR A 108 -19.44 -7.19 -2.26
C THR A 108 -20.69 -7.79 -2.90
N VAL A 109 -20.69 -7.94 -4.23
CA VAL A 109 -21.80 -8.57 -4.96
C VAL A 109 -21.96 -10.00 -4.50
N VAL A 110 -23.20 -10.36 -4.17
CA VAL A 110 -23.60 -11.70 -3.77
C VAL A 110 -24.32 -12.36 -4.94
N ASN A 111 -23.83 -13.53 -5.38
CA ASN A 111 -24.44 -14.28 -6.48
C ASN A 111 -25.75 -14.97 -6.06
N GLY A 112 -26.42 -15.63 -7.01
CA GLY A 112 -27.67 -16.36 -6.76
C GLY A 112 -27.55 -17.52 -5.75
N SER A 113 -26.33 -17.92 -5.39
CA SER A 113 -26.05 -18.93 -4.36
C SER A 113 -25.75 -18.32 -2.98
N GLY A 114 -25.88 -17.01 -2.81
CA GLY A 114 -25.61 -16.34 -1.54
C GLY A 114 -24.11 -16.15 -1.25
N GLN A 115 -23.24 -16.28 -2.26
CA GLN A 115 -21.79 -16.21 -2.10
C GLN A 115 -21.23 -14.92 -2.71
N THR A 116 -20.26 -14.31 -2.04
CA THR A 116 -19.40 -13.28 -2.65
C THR A 116 -18.31 -13.93 -3.51
N ALA A 117 -17.58 -13.13 -4.30
CA ALA A 117 -16.43 -13.64 -5.06
C ALA A 117 -15.37 -14.30 -4.15
N LYS A 118 -15.21 -13.80 -2.92
CA LYS A 118 -14.33 -14.38 -1.90
C LYS A 118 -14.84 -15.74 -1.42
N ASP A 119 -16.15 -15.88 -1.22
CA ASP A 119 -16.74 -17.13 -0.75
C ASP A 119 -16.72 -18.21 -1.84
N ALA A 120 -16.84 -17.79 -3.11
CA ALA A 120 -16.73 -18.66 -4.28
C ALA A 120 -15.29 -19.10 -4.58
N ALA A 121 -14.27 -18.40 -4.07
CA ALA A 121 -12.87 -18.73 -4.27
C ALA A 121 -12.46 -19.99 -3.48
N ARG A 122 -11.86 -20.96 -4.18
CA ARG A 122 -11.28 -22.17 -3.56
C ARG A 122 -9.82 -21.97 -3.14
N ASP A 123 -9.12 -21.07 -3.83
CA ASP A 123 -7.72 -20.74 -3.60
C ASP A 123 -7.56 -19.81 -2.39
N GLN A 124 -6.71 -20.19 -1.44
CA GLN A 124 -6.51 -19.47 -0.18
C GLN A 124 -5.84 -18.10 -0.39
N GLU A 125 -4.98 -17.94 -1.39
CA GLU A 125 -4.35 -16.66 -1.71
C GLU A 125 -5.37 -15.68 -2.30
N ILE A 126 -6.25 -16.16 -3.19
CA ILE A 126 -7.32 -15.32 -3.77
C ILE A 126 -8.32 -14.90 -2.70
N ARG A 127 -8.65 -15.79 -1.76
CA ARG A 127 -9.48 -15.45 -0.59
C ARG A 127 -8.83 -14.35 0.24
N GLY A 128 -7.53 -14.50 0.55
CA GLY A 128 -6.76 -13.51 1.28
C GLY A 128 -6.67 -12.16 0.57
N MET A 129 -6.52 -12.18 -0.76
CA MET A 129 -6.50 -10.98 -1.60
C MET A 129 -7.84 -10.23 -1.55
N LEU A 130 -8.95 -10.92 -1.79
CA LEU A 130 -10.28 -10.31 -1.75
C LEU A 130 -10.63 -9.81 -0.34
N GLU A 131 -10.24 -10.55 0.70
CA GLU A 131 -10.40 -10.11 2.09
C GLU A 131 -9.58 -8.85 2.41
N ALA A 132 -8.35 -8.74 1.90
CA ALA A 132 -7.52 -7.56 2.08
C ALA A 132 -8.12 -6.31 1.39
N VAL A 133 -8.71 -6.49 0.20
CA VAL A 133 -9.42 -5.42 -0.52
C VAL A 133 -10.65 -4.98 0.27
N GLU A 134 -11.47 -5.91 0.75
CA GLU A 134 -12.63 -5.62 1.60
C GLU A 134 -12.24 -4.86 2.87
N ARG A 135 -11.19 -5.30 3.58
CA ARG A 135 -10.66 -4.61 4.77
C ARG A 135 -10.17 -3.20 4.46
N THR A 136 -9.54 -3.00 3.30
CA THR A 136 -9.06 -1.68 2.87
C THR A 136 -10.23 -0.74 2.57
N GLN A 137 -11.26 -1.24 1.88
CA GLN A 137 -12.47 -0.47 1.60
C GLN A 137 -13.21 -0.09 2.88
N GLN A 138 -13.28 -1.01 3.85
CA GLN A 138 -13.91 -0.76 5.14
C GLN A 138 -13.16 0.32 5.94
N ARG A 139 -11.82 0.24 6.01
CA ARG A 139 -11.00 1.26 6.69
C ARG A 139 -11.17 2.66 6.08
N LYS A 140 -11.25 2.77 4.75
CA LYS A 140 -11.52 4.05 4.08
C LYS A 140 -12.86 4.65 4.53
N LEU A 141 -13.91 3.84 4.62
CA LEU A 141 -15.22 4.29 5.10
C LEU A 141 -15.18 4.71 6.57
N GLU A 142 -14.41 4.01 7.41
CA GLU A 142 -14.21 4.34 8.82
C GLU A 142 -13.42 5.65 9.01
N GLU A 143 -12.39 5.88 8.20
CA GLU A 143 -11.63 7.14 8.17
C GLU A 143 -12.50 8.33 7.74
N LEU A 144 -13.35 8.13 6.72
CA LEU A 144 -14.34 9.13 6.30
C LEU A 144 -15.34 9.42 7.42
N LEU A 145 -15.81 8.40 8.14
CA LEU A 145 -16.74 8.58 9.27
C LEU A 145 -16.09 9.38 10.41
N LEU A 146 -14.84 9.04 10.78
CA LEU A 146 -14.05 9.78 11.78
C LEU A 146 -13.83 11.24 11.37
N GLY A 147 -13.47 11.47 10.11
CA GLY A 147 -13.28 12.81 9.54
C GLY A 147 -14.58 13.63 9.52
N ALA A 148 -15.68 13.03 9.06
CA ALA A 148 -16.98 13.69 9.01
C ALA A 148 -17.49 14.06 10.40
N ALA A 149 -17.30 13.18 11.40
CA ALA A 149 -17.65 13.46 12.78
C ALA A 149 -16.76 14.54 13.43
N ARG A 150 -15.46 14.55 13.11
CA ARG A 150 -14.49 15.55 13.60
C ARG A 150 -14.74 16.94 13.05
N GLU A 151 -15.20 17.07 11.80
CA GLU A 151 -15.48 18.36 11.18
C GLU A 151 -16.97 18.77 11.26
N GLY A 152 -17.82 17.94 11.88
CA GLY A 152 -19.23 18.26 12.09
C GLY A 152 -20.14 18.09 10.86
N ARG A 153 -19.69 17.34 9.83
CA ARG A 153 -20.40 17.12 8.57
C ARG A 153 -21.53 16.10 8.73
N THR A 154 -22.65 16.57 9.28
CA THR A 154 -23.79 15.72 9.70
C THR A 154 -24.46 14.97 8.53
N ALA A 155 -24.52 15.58 7.35
CA ALA A 155 -25.10 14.94 6.15
C ALA A 155 -24.27 13.75 5.68
N GLU A 156 -22.94 13.87 5.72
CA GLU A 156 -21.99 12.82 5.34
C GLU A 156 -21.98 11.67 6.34
N VAL A 157 -21.96 11.97 7.65
CA VAL A 157 -22.15 10.96 8.71
C VAL A 157 -23.45 10.18 8.48
N SER A 158 -24.53 10.87 8.11
CA SER A 158 -25.81 10.23 7.83
C SER A 158 -25.76 9.34 6.60
N ALA A 159 -25.14 9.81 5.50
CA ALA A 159 -25.01 9.07 4.26
C ALA A 159 -24.14 7.81 4.43
N LEU A 160 -23.03 7.91 5.18
CA LEU A 160 -22.13 6.79 5.47
C LEU A 160 -22.80 5.70 6.30
N LEU A 161 -23.55 6.10 7.34
CA LEU A 161 -24.22 5.15 8.23
C LEU A 161 -25.50 4.55 7.62
N SER A 162 -26.04 5.12 6.54
CA SER A 162 -27.17 4.56 5.80
C SER A 162 -26.79 3.62 4.65
N ARG A 163 -25.50 3.32 4.46
CA ARG A 163 -25.02 2.43 3.39
C ARG A 163 -25.48 0.98 3.64
N PRO A 164 -25.65 0.15 2.58
CA PRO A 164 -25.93 -1.27 2.72
C PRO A 164 -24.88 -2.03 3.57
N SER A 165 -23.61 -1.60 3.47
CA SER A 165 -22.51 -1.99 4.35
C SER A 165 -21.93 -0.73 4.99
N PRO A 166 -22.39 -0.33 6.20
CA PRO A 166 -21.92 0.87 6.87
C PRO A 166 -20.56 0.63 7.57
N PRO A 167 -19.73 1.68 7.71
CA PRO A 167 -18.53 1.63 8.55
C PRO A 167 -18.88 1.36 10.02
N ASP A 168 -17.94 0.78 10.77
CA ASP A 168 -18.12 0.63 12.22
C ASP A 168 -18.29 2.02 12.87
N VAL A 169 -19.43 2.24 13.52
CA VAL A 169 -19.77 3.49 14.19
C VAL A 169 -18.83 3.78 15.38
N ASN A 170 -18.21 2.73 15.92
CA ASN A 170 -17.24 2.79 17.02
C ASN A 170 -15.79 2.56 16.53
N CYS A 171 -15.51 2.74 15.24
CA CYS A 171 -14.14 2.75 14.73
C CYS A 171 -13.27 3.75 15.51
N VAL A 172 -11.95 3.56 15.52
CA VAL A 172 -11.04 4.38 16.30
C VAL A 172 -9.92 4.96 15.47
N ASP A 173 -9.50 6.19 15.80
CA ASP A 173 -8.30 6.80 15.25
C ASP A 173 -7.02 6.27 15.93
N GLN A 174 -5.86 6.83 15.55
CA GLN A 174 -4.55 6.44 16.09
C GLN A 174 -4.43 6.64 17.61
N LEU A 175 -5.24 7.53 18.20
CA LEU A 175 -5.28 7.83 19.63
C LEU A 175 -6.37 7.02 20.36
N GLY A 176 -7.12 6.16 19.64
CA GLY A 176 -8.23 5.40 20.20
C GLY A 176 -9.54 6.20 20.28
N ASN A 177 -9.62 7.39 19.67
CA ASN A 177 -10.84 8.19 19.69
C ASN A 177 -11.85 7.64 18.67
N THR A 178 -13.09 7.47 19.10
CA THR A 178 -14.21 7.15 18.21
C THR A 178 -14.75 8.40 17.50
N PRO A 179 -15.57 8.26 16.43
CA PRO A 179 -16.28 9.39 15.84
C PRO A 179 -17.04 10.22 16.89
N LEU A 180 -17.56 9.56 17.94
CA LEU A 180 -18.26 10.22 19.04
C LEU A 180 -17.31 11.04 19.94
N HIS A 181 -16.09 10.57 20.20
CA HIS A 181 -15.05 11.37 20.88
C HIS A 181 -14.72 12.64 20.08
N CYS A 182 -14.53 12.50 18.76
CA CYS A 182 -14.23 13.63 17.88
C CYS A 182 -15.37 14.67 17.87
N ALA A 183 -16.62 14.21 17.75
CA ALA A 183 -17.78 15.08 17.77
C ALA A 183 -17.97 15.76 19.14
N ALA A 184 -17.74 15.03 20.25
CA ALA A 184 -17.83 15.54 21.60
C ALA A 184 -16.79 16.63 21.90
N TYR A 185 -15.53 16.39 21.54
CA TYR A 185 -14.41 17.31 21.75
C TYR A 185 -14.63 18.67 21.09
N ARG A 186 -15.22 18.69 19.88
CA ARG A 186 -15.48 19.92 19.10
C ARG A 186 -16.91 20.45 19.23
N ALA A 187 -17.70 19.91 20.15
CA ALA A 187 -19.09 20.32 20.37
C ALA A 187 -20.01 20.19 19.14
N HIS A 188 -19.78 19.22 18.24
CA HIS A 188 -20.61 18.96 17.07
C HIS A 188 -21.88 18.17 17.43
N LYS A 189 -22.85 18.88 18.02
CA LYS A 189 -24.09 18.32 18.62
C LYS A 189 -24.89 17.41 17.69
N GLN A 190 -25.14 17.85 16.45
CA GLN A 190 -25.96 17.09 15.50
C GLN A 190 -25.26 15.81 15.02
N CYS A 191 -23.93 15.84 14.86
CA CYS A 191 -23.14 14.64 14.60
C CYS A 191 -23.19 13.66 15.78
N ALA A 192 -22.98 14.15 17.01
CA ALA A 192 -23.04 13.31 18.21
C ALA A 192 -24.43 12.64 18.36
N LEU A 193 -25.52 13.37 18.12
CA LEU A 193 -26.87 12.81 18.11
C LEU A 193 -27.06 11.73 17.03
N LYS A 194 -26.54 11.96 15.82
CA LYS A 194 -26.66 10.99 14.71
C LYS A 194 -25.84 9.73 14.97
N LEU A 195 -24.63 9.86 15.52
CA LEU A 195 -23.77 8.75 15.92
C LEU A 195 -24.43 7.92 17.02
N LEU A 196 -24.94 8.55 18.07
CA LEU A 196 -25.65 7.87 19.16
C LEU A 196 -26.90 7.14 18.66
N ARG A 197 -27.69 7.77 17.77
CA ARG A 197 -28.85 7.12 17.12
C ARG A 197 -28.47 5.93 16.24
N SER A 198 -27.21 5.86 15.81
CA SER A 198 -26.69 4.79 14.96
C SER A 198 -25.87 3.75 15.75
N GLY A 199 -25.94 3.79 17.09
CA GLY A 199 -25.32 2.78 17.96
C GLY A 199 -23.90 3.10 18.47
N ALA A 200 -23.45 4.35 18.39
CA ALA A 200 -22.17 4.75 19.00
C ALA A 200 -22.20 4.58 20.53
N ASP A 201 -21.17 3.97 21.10
CA ASP A 201 -21.06 3.77 22.55
C ASP A 201 -20.42 5.00 23.24
N PRO A 202 -21.15 5.73 24.10
CA PRO A 202 -20.63 6.88 24.83
C PRO A 202 -19.68 6.52 25.99
N ASN A 203 -19.45 5.23 26.26
CA ASN A 203 -18.61 4.77 27.36
C ASN A 203 -17.24 4.25 26.95
N LEU A 204 -16.99 4.09 25.64
CA LEU A 204 -15.69 3.67 25.14
C LEU A 204 -14.61 4.65 25.56
N LYS A 205 -13.44 4.11 25.89
CA LYS A 205 -12.28 4.90 26.30
C LYS A 205 -11.25 4.90 25.18
N ASN A 206 -10.66 6.07 24.96
CA ASN A 206 -9.48 6.19 24.11
C ASN A 206 -8.21 5.67 24.82
N LYS A 207 -7.04 5.76 24.16
CA LYS A 207 -5.76 5.30 24.73
C LYS A 207 -5.31 6.08 25.98
N ASN A 208 -5.93 7.22 26.26
CA ASN A 208 -5.69 8.04 27.45
C ASN A 208 -6.73 7.78 28.56
N ASP A 209 -7.49 6.69 28.48
CA ASP A 209 -8.57 6.33 29.42
C ASP A 209 -9.76 7.31 29.45
N GLN A 210 -9.89 8.19 28.46
CA GLN A 210 -10.92 9.24 28.40
C GLN A 210 -12.14 8.76 27.61
N LYS A 211 -13.34 9.06 28.11
CA LYS A 211 -14.62 8.88 27.41
C LYS A 211 -14.96 10.10 26.55
N PRO A 212 -15.91 9.99 25.59
CA PRO A 212 -16.46 11.15 24.89
C PRO A 212 -16.97 12.24 25.83
N LEU A 213 -17.55 11.85 26.97
CA LEU A 213 -18.03 12.78 27.99
C LEU A 213 -16.90 13.62 28.62
N ASP A 214 -15.73 13.00 28.84
CA ASP A 214 -14.58 13.66 29.46
C ASP A 214 -13.96 14.71 28.53
N LEU A 215 -14.04 14.46 27.23
CA LEU A 215 -13.59 15.39 26.19
C LEU A 215 -14.64 16.44 25.81
N ALA A 216 -15.89 16.30 26.28
CA ALA A 216 -17.02 17.09 25.80
C ALA A 216 -16.89 18.59 26.11
N HIS A 217 -16.93 19.41 25.07
CA HIS A 217 -16.87 20.87 25.20
C HIS A 217 -18.28 21.49 25.24
N GLY A 218 -18.62 22.15 26.35
CA GLY A 218 -19.91 22.84 26.56
C GLY A 218 -20.99 22.02 27.30
N ALA A 219 -21.84 22.72 28.07
CA ALA A 219 -22.87 22.12 28.93
C ALA A 219 -23.91 21.31 28.13
N GLU A 220 -24.25 21.77 26.93
CA GLU A 220 -25.25 21.14 26.08
C GLU A 220 -24.72 19.86 25.40
N MET A 221 -23.43 19.79 25.06
CA MET A 221 -22.81 18.55 24.56
C MET A 221 -22.72 17.52 25.69
N LYS A 222 -22.37 17.94 26.91
CA LYS A 222 -22.44 17.08 28.09
C LYS A 222 -23.86 16.57 28.32
N HIS A 223 -24.88 17.42 28.15
CA HIS A 223 -26.27 17.00 28.22
C HIS A 223 -26.66 16.04 27.09
N ILE A 224 -26.12 16.14 25.88
CA ILE A 224 -26.37 15.16 24.80
C ILE A 224 -25.75 13.80 25.16
N LEU A 225 -24.55 13.78 25.72
CA LEU A 225 -23.83 12.56 26.07
C LEU A 225 -24.36 11.90 27.37
N VAL A 226 -24.86 12.70 28.32
CA VAL A 226 -25.44 12.24 29.61
C VAL A 226 -26.95 12.00 29.49
N GLY A 227 -27.66 12.89 28.78
CA GLY A 227 -29.12 12.93 28.63
C GLY A 227 -29.66 11.93 27.62
N ASN A 228 -28.81 11.24 26.86
CA ASN A 228 -29.22 10.10 26.02
C ASN A 228 -29.49 8.81 26.82
N LYS A 229 -29.76 8.91 28.13
CA LYS A 229 -30.49 7.85 28.86
C LYS A 229 -31.99 7.80 28.47
N GLN A 230 -32.52 8.82 27.78
CA GLN A 230 -33.96 8.98 27.53
C GLN A 230 -34.38 9.29 26.08
N VAL A 231 -33.54 9.04 25.06
CA VAL A 231 -34.09 8.83 23.72
C VAL A 231 -34.55 7.38 23.65
N LEU A 232 -35.81 7.16 24.06
CA LEU A 232 -36.64 6.00 23.75
C LEU A 232 -35.85 4.74 23.37
N TYR A 233 -35.17 4.13 24.34
CA TYR A 233 -35.21 2.68 24.41
C TYR A 233 -36.68 2.34 24.66
N LYS A 234 -37.47 2.30 23.59
CA LYS A 234 -38.67 1.45 23.57
C LYS A 234 -38.12 0.11 24.01
N ALA A 235 -38.39 -0.28 25.26
CA ALA A 235 -37.72 -1.39 25.94
C ALA A 235 -37.53 -2.52 24.93
N LEU A 236 -36.32 -2.64 24.39
CA LEU A 236 -36.02 -3.68 23.43
C LEU A 236 -36.06 -4.91 24.30
N LYS A 237 -37.08 -5.74 24.10
CA LYS A 237 -37.25 -7.00 24.79
C LYS A 237 -35.89 -7.68 24.81
N ARG A 238 -35.42 -8.04 26.00
CA ARG A 238 -34.31 -8.98 26.13
C ARG A 238 -34.83 -10.31 25.64
N TYR A 239 -34.26 -10.81 24.55
CA TYR A 239 -34.61 -12.12 24.02
C TYR A 239 -33.55 -13.11 24.47
N GLU A 240 -33.96 -14.15 25.17
CA GLU A 240 -33.04 -15.18 25.64
C GLU A 240 -33.65 -16.58 25.52
N GLY A 241 -32.80 -17.56 25.25
CA GLY A 241 -33.22 -18.95 25.09
C GLY A 241 -32.06 -19.87 24.71
N PRO A 242 -32.27 -21.19 24.76
CA PRO A 242 -31.28 -22.17 24.35
C PRO A 242 -31.17 -22.22 22.82
N LEU A 243 -29.96 -22.22 22.28
CA LEU A 243 -29.69 -22.20 20.83
C LEU A 243 -28.48 -23.06 20.49
N TRP A 244 -28.60 -23.87 19.43
CA TRP A 244 -27.52 -24.75 18.97
C TRP A 244 -26.49 -23.95 18.16
N LYS A 245 -25.23 -24.04 18.57
CA LYS A 245 -24.10 -23.38 17.89
C LYS A 245 -23.12 -24.43 17.40
N SER A 246 -22.82 -24.41 16.10
CA SER A 246 -21.78 -25.26 15.52
C SER A 246 -20.38 -24.76 15.92
N SER A 247 -19.51 -25.71 16.25
CA SER A 247 -18.09 -25.47 16.50
C SER A 247 -17.27 -26.32 15.54
N ARG A 248 -16.22 -25.71 14.97
CA ARG A 248 -15.33 -26.35 13.98
C ARG A 248 -14.63 -27.62 14.49
N PHE A 249 -14.57 -27.83 15.81
CA PHE A 249 -13.83 -28.93 16.44
C PHE A 249 -14.70 -29.91 17.24
N PHE A 250 -15.94 -29.56 17.59
CA PHE A 250 -16.74 -30.36 18.54
C PHE A 250 -18.23 -30.48 18.16
N GLY A 251 -18.60 -30.19 16.91
CA GLY A 251 -19.98 -30.29 16.43
C GLY A 251 -20.91 -29.22 17.00
N TRP A 252 -22.22 -29.46 16.92
CA TRP A 252 -23.27 -28.59 17.45
C TRP A 252 -23.39 -28.75 18.96
N LYS A 253 -23.39 -27.64 19.70
CA LYS A 253 -23.61 -27.63 21.16
C LYS A 253 -24.65 -26.60 21.54
N LEU A 254 -25.49 -26.93 22.52
CA LEU A 254 -26.53 -26.05 23.04
C LEU A 254 -25.94 -25.00 23.98
N PHE A 255 -26.26 -23.73 23.74
CA PHE A 255 -25.87 -22.61 24.60
C PHE A 255 -27.10 -21.77 24.96
N TRP A 256 -27.08 -21.16 26.14
CA TRP A 256 -28.06 -20.14 26.50
C TRP A 256 -27.65 -18.81 25.87
N VAL A 257 -28.42 -18.32 24.91
CA VAL A 257 -28.12 -17.12 24.13
C VAL A 257 -28.99 -15.96 24.63
N VAL A 258 -28.40 -14.77 24.72
CA VAL A 258 -29.06 -13.52 25.12
C VAL A 258 -28.79 -12.48 24.05
N LEU A 259 -29.84 -11.94 23.45
CA LEU A 259 -29.78 -10.78 22.57
C LEU A 259 -30.32 -9.56 23.30
N GLU A 260 -29.42 -8.63 23.60
CA GLU A 260 -29.73 -7.41 24.35
C GLU A 260 -28.93 -6.24 23.76
N HIS A 261 -29.58 -5.10 23.48
CA HIS A 261 -28.93 -3.90 22.95
C HIS A 261 -28.11 -4.11 21.65
N GLY A 262 -28.55 -5.01 20.76
CA GLY A 262 -27.82 -5.34 19.53
C GLY A 262 -26.59 -6.21 19.75
N VAL A 263 -26.45 -6.82 20.93
CA VAL A 263 -25.34 -7.72 21.27
C VAL A 263 -25.87 -9.12 21.53
N LEU A 264 -25.43 -10.08 20.72
CA LEU A 264 -25.71 -11.50 20.88
C LEU A 264 -24.62 -12.12 21.76
N SER A 265 -24.97 -12.53 22.97
CA SER A 265 -24.06 -13.18 23.93
C SER A 265 -24.49 -14.61 24.18
N TRP A 266 -23.56 -15.55 24.39
CA TRP A 266 -23.91 -16.94 24.71
C TRP A 266 -23.15 -17.48 25.92
N TYR A 267 -23.87 -18.29 26.70
CA TYR A 267 -23.48 -18.85 28.00
C TYR A 267 -23.70 -20.36 27.97
N ARG A 268 -23.00 -21.11 28.84
CA ARG A 268 -23.24 -22.56 28.91
C ARG A 268 -24.61 -22.89 29.52
N LYS A 269 -25.09 -22.09 30.48
CA LYS A 269 -26.34 -22.34 31.20
C LYS A 269 -27.09 -21.02 31.46
N GLN A 270 -28.41 -21.10 31.61
CA GLN A 270 -29.27 -19.94 31.94
C GLN A 270 -28.84 -19.16 33.20
N PRO A 271 -28.46 -19.81 34.33
CA PRO A 271 -28.09 -19.08 35.55
C PRO A 271 -26.83 -18.21 35.39
N ASP A 272 -25.95 -18.58 34.44
CA ASP A 272 -24.74 -17.84 34.08
C ASP A 272 -25.10 -16.58 33.27
N ALA A 273 -26.14 -16.68 32.43
CA ALA A 273 -26.68 -15.56 31.66
C ALA A 273 -27.46 -14.55 32.52
N VAL A 274 -28.17 -15.02 33.55
CA VAL A 274 -28.90 -14.16 34.50
C VAL A 274 -27.94 -13.41 35.42
N ARG A 275 -26.88 -14.10 35.90
CA ARG A 275 -25.84 -13.49 36.74
C ARG A 275 -24.74 -12.79 35.93
N ASN A 276 -24.76 -12.92 34.61
CA ASN A 276 -23.75 -12.43 33.68
C ASN A 276 -22.31 -12.86 34.07
N THR A 277 -22.14 -14.12 34.44
CA THR A 277 -20.83 -14.71 34.77
C THR A 277 -20.50 -15.81 33.76
N HIS A 278 -19.22 -16.11 33.55
CA HIS A 278 -18.77 -17.21 32.66
C HIS A 278 -19.27 -17.14 31.19
N ARG A 279 -19.37 -15.93 30.63
CA ARG A 279 -19.75 -15.69 29.22
C ARG A 279 -18.77 -16.39 28.27
N GLN A 280 -19.28 -17.18 27.34
CA GLN A 280 -18.46 -17.97 26.40
C GLN A 280 -18.10 -17.17 25.14
N GLY A 281 -18.86 -16.12 24.83
CA GLY A 281 -18.55 -15.17 23.75
C GLY A 281 -19.71 -14.20 23.48
N CYS A 282 -19.44 -13.15 22.71
CA CYS A 282 -20.46 -12.22 22.24
C CYS A 282 -20.14 -11.65 20.85
N LYS A 283 -21.17 -11.15 20.16
CA LYS A 283 -21.07 -10.53 18.83
C LYS A 283 -22.04 -9.35 18.71
N HIS A 284 -21.55 -8.21 18.23
CA HIS A 284 -22.38 -7.05 17.93
C HIS A 284 -23.06 -7.24 16.57
N LEU A 285 -24.38 -7.04 16.52
CA LEU A 285 -25.21 -7.23 15.35
C LEU A 285 -25.65 -5.86 14.80
N THR A 286 -25.62 -5.69 13.48
CA THR A 286 -26.22 -4.53 12.81
C THR A 286 -27.74 -4.58 12.90
N GLN A 287 -28.45 -3.45 12.75
CA GLN A 287 -29.92 -3.39 12.91
C GLN A 287 -30.67 -4.42 12.04
N ALA A 288 -30.25 -4.62 10.79
CA ALA A 288 -30.87 -5.58 9.85
C ALA A 288 -30.63 -7.06 10.23
N VAL A 289 -29.43 -7.35 10.76
CA VAL A 289 -29.09 -8.68 11.29
C VAL A 289 -29.78 -8.90 12.62
N CYS A 290 -29.92 -7.87 13.45
CA CYS A 290 -30.65 -7.91 14.70
C CYS A 290 -32.13 -8.22 14.45
N THR A 291 -32.80 -7.60 13.47
CA THR A 291 -34.19 -7.97 13.09
C THR A 291 -34.30 -9.41 12.59
N LYS A 292 -33.37 -9.90 11.75
CA LYS A 292 -33.36 -11.31 11.33
C LYS A 292 -33.13 -12.28 12.49
N TRP A 293 -32.26 -11.93 13.43
CA TRP A 293 -32.03 -12.73 14.63
C TRP A 293 -33.19 -12.63 15.63
N LEU A 294 -33.89 -11.49 15.68
CA LEU A 294 -35.10 -11.33 16.47
C LEU A 294 -36.22 -12.18 15.91
N GLU A 295 -36.43 -12.17 14.59
CA GLU A 295 -37.35 -13.07 13.89
C GLU A 295 -36.95 -14.53 14.10
N ALA A 296 -35.67 -14.89 13.95
CA ALA A 296 -35.21 -16.26 14.16
C ALA A 296 -35.28 -16.71 15.63
N ILE A 297 -35.09 -15.81 16.61
CA ILE A 297 -35.25 -16.12 18.04
C ILE A 297 -36.72 -16.14 18.43
N GLU A 298 -37.60 -15.31 17.85
CA GLU A 298 -39.05 -15.40 18.05
C GLU A 298 -39.63 -16.65 17.38
N GLU A 299 -39.17 -17.02 16.18
CA GLU A 299 -39.52 -18.28 15.50
C GLU A 299 -38.98 -19.48 16.28
N HIS A 300 -37.72 -19.44 16.74
CA HIS A 300 -37.14 -20.53 17.52
C HIS A 300 -37.70 -20.59 18.94
N SER A 301 -38.06 -19.46 19.56
CA SER A 301 -38.77 -19.43 20.84
C SER A 301 -40.20 -19.93 20.65
N ALA A 302 -40.92 -19.55 19.60
CA ALA A 302 -42.24 -20.10 19.28
C ALA A 302 -42.16 -21.61 19.02
N TYR A 303 -41.14 -22.07 18.29
CA TYR A 303 -40.82 -23.48 18.07
C TYR A 303 -40.48 -24.19 19.40
N SER A 304 -39.56 -23.63 20.19
CA SER A 304 -39.09 -24.24 21.45
C SER A 304 -40.14 -24.19 22.57
N THR A 305 -41.06 -23.21 22.59
CA THR A 305 -42.15 -23.16 23.58
C THR A 305 -43.30 -24.11 23.20
N HIS A 306 -43.48 -24.37 21.90
CA HIS A 306 -44.41 -25.38 21.39
C HIS A 306 -43.90 -26.82 21.62
N TYR A 307 -42.58 -27.04 21.58
CA TYR A 307 -41.97 -28.36 21.78
C TYR A 307 -41.49 -28.64 23.23
N CYS A 308 -41.07 -27.65 24.03
CA CYS A 308 -40.64 -27.91 25.42
C CYS A 308 -41.79 -28.08 26.44
N SER A 309 -43.04 -27.81 26.06
CA SER A 309 -44.19 -28.03 26.95
C SER A 309 -44.75 -29.46 26.87
N GLN A 310 -44.13 -30.35 26.05
CA GLN A 310 -44.47 -31.77 25.98
C GLN A 310 -43.41 -32.71 26.61
N ASP A 311 -42.32 -32.20 27.19
CA ASP A 311 -41.26 -33.03 27.81
C ASP A 311 -41.57 -33.43 29.27
N GLN A 312 -42.79 -33.88 29.52
CA GLN A 312 -43.04 -34.84 30.58
C GLN A 312 -43.98 -35.89 30.02
N VAL A 313 -43.42 -36.90 29.36
CA VAL A 313 -43.67 -38.32 29.59
C VAL A 313 -42.70 -39.13 28.73
N THR A 314 -42.33 -40.26 29.32
CA THR A 314 -41.37 -41.30 28.99
C THR A 314 -41.27 -41.77 27.53
N ASP A 315 -40.07 -42.30 27.24
CA ASP A 315 -39.72 -43.27 26.21
C ASP A 315 -40.90 -44.12 25.69
N GLU A 316 -40.87 -44.37 24.39
CA GLU A 316 -41.80 -45.15 23.54
C GLU A 316 -42.84 -44.31 22.79
N GLU A 317 -42.46 -43.81 21.60
CA GLU A 317 -43.27 -43.87 20.36
C GLU A 317 -42.42 -43.34 19.18
N GLU A 318 -42.26 -44.18 18.15
CA GLU A 318 -41.76 -43.82 16.82
C GLU A 318 -42.73 -42.81 16.13
N GLU A 319 -42.33 -42.31 14.94
CA GLU A 319 -43.12 -41.56 13.93
C GLU A 319 -43.03 -40.02 14.01
N ASP A 320 -42.73 -39.24 12.97
CA ASP A 320 -42.76 -39.45 11.52
C ASP A 320 -41.73 -38.56 10.79
N GLU A 321 -40.71 -39.13 10.17
CA GLU A 321 -39.88 -38.45 9.16
C GLU A 321 -40.45 -38.83 7.78
N VAL A 322 -41.22 -37.92 7.15
CA VAL A 322 -41.96 -38.22 5.91
C VAL A 322 -41.01 -38.61 4.78
N SER A 323 -41.09 -39.88 4.36
CA SER A 323 -40.25 -40.48 3.33
C SER A 323 -40.77 -40.13 1.92
N PRO A 324 -39.91 -40.11 0.89
CA PRO A 324 -40.33 -40.01 -0.51
C PRO A 324 -41.34 -41.09 -0.94
N MET A 325 -41.35 -42.24 -0.26
CA MET A 325 -42.39 -43.28 -0.41
C MET A 325 -43.78 -42.76 0.01
N ASP A 326 -43.87 -42.07 1.14
CA ASP A 326 -45.13 -41.58 1.72
C ASP A 326 -45.73 -40.44 0.88
N LEU A 327 -44.87 -39.62 0.29
CA LEU A 327 -45.23 -38.58 -0.68
C LEU A 327 -45.73 -39.17 -2.00
N LYS A 328 -45.15 -40.30 -2.44
CA LYS A 328 -45.62 -41.02 -3.64
C LYS A 328 -47.00 -41.65 -3.42
N GLU A 329 -47.22 -42.25 -2.26
CA GLU A 329 -48.54 -42.80 -1.89
C GLU A 329 -49.60 -41.69 -1.73
N SER A 330 -49.22 -40.53 -1.19
CA SER A 330 -50.09 -39.35 -1.10
C SER A 330 -50.46 -38.79 -2.48
N LEU A 331 -49.53 -38.84 -3.45
CA LEU A 331 -49.78 -38.45 -4.84
C LEU A 331 -50.74 -39.44 -5.54
N GLU A 332 -50.56 -40.74 -5.34
CA GLU A 332 -51.47 -41.76 -5.88
C GLU A 332 -52.90 -41.60 -5.32
N ARG A 333 -53.02 -41.27 -4.02
CA ARG A 333 -54.31 -40.92 -3.40
C ARG A 333 -54.93 -39.67 -4.03
N ALA A 334 -54.16 -38.62 -4.27
CA ALA A 334 -54.63 -37.39 -4.92
C ALA A 334 -55.10 -37.63 -6.37
N GLN A 335 -54.37 -38.44 -7.14
CA GLN A 335 -54.76 -38.85 -8.50
C GLN A 335 -56.05 -39.69 -8.50
N THR A 336 -56.21 -40.57 -7.53
CA THR A 336 -57.45 -41.37 -7.36
C THR A 336 -58.65 -40.46 -7.03
N CYS A 337 -58.47 -39.44 -6.20
CA CYS A 337 -59.50 -38.43 -5.91
C CYS A 337 -59.87 -37.61 -7.16
N GLN A 338 -58.90 -37.25 -8.00
CA GLN A 338 -59.10 -36.54 -9.25
C GLN A 338 -59.95 -37.36 -10.24
N GLN A 339 -59.62 -38.65 -10.42
CA GLN A 339 -60.40 -39.55 -11.27
C GLN A 339 -61.84 -39.74 -10.77
N ARG A 340 -62.04 -39.79 -9.44
CA ARG A 340 -63.37 -39.88 -8.85
C ARG A 340 -64.18 -38.61 -9.09
N LEU A 341 -63.55 -37.44 -8.97
CA LEU A 341 -64.17 -36.15 -9.24
C LEU A 341 -64.63 -36.04 -10.71
N ASP A 342 -63.77 -36.42 -11.66
CA ASP A 342 -64.11 -36.43 -13.09
C ASP A 342 -65.31 -37.34 -13.39
N ARG A 343 -65.37 -38.52 -12.73
CA ARG A 343 -66.48 -39.46 -12.87
C ARG A 343 -67.79 -38.92 -12.30
N GLU A 344 -67.76 -38.30 -11.13
CA GLU A 344 -68.97 -37.71 -10.53
C GLU A 344 -69.46 -36.49 -11.34
N ILE A 345 -68.54 -35.66 -11.85
CA ILE A 345 -68.87 -34.59 -12.79
C ILE A 345 -69.55 -35.18 -14.04
N TYR A 346 -68.99 -36.23 -14.63
CA TYR A 346 -69.58 -36.90 -15.79
C TYR A 346 -70.99 -37.47 -15.51
N ASN A 347 -71.17 -38.15 -14.38
CA ASN A 347 -72.46 -38.72 -13.99
C ASN A 347 -73.51 -37.63 -13.72
N PHE A 348 -73.12 -36.53 -13.07
CA PHE A 348 -73.99 -35.40 -12.81
C PHE A 348 -74.40 -34.68 -14.10
N LEU A 349 -73.46 -34.52 -15.04
CA LEU A 349 -73.75 -33.98 -16.38
C LEU A 349 -74.70 -34.88 -17.18
N LYS A 350 -74.61 -36.19 -17.01
CA LYS A 350 -75.55 -37.15 -17.58
C LYS A 350 -76.95 -37.02 -16.98
N MET A 351 -77.07 -36.92 -15.65
CA MET A 351 -78.34 -36.68 -14.96
C MET A 351 -79.02 -35.37 -15.37
N ILE A 352 -78.25 -34.29 -15.55
CA ILE A 352 -78.82 -33.01 -15.97
C ILE A 352 -79.30 -33.06 -17.43
N LYS A 353 -78.61 -33.79 -18.31
CA LYS A 353 -79.05 -34.00 -19.71
C LYS A 353 -80.37 -34.78 -19.81
N GLU A 354 -80.72 -35.55 -18.78
CA GLU A 354 -81.98 -36.32 -18.71
C GLU A 354 -83.14 -35.52 -18.08
N CYS A 355 -82.90 -34.30 -17.57
CA CYS A 355 -83.89 -33.46 -16.89
C CYS A 355 -84.29 -32.23 -17.74
N ASP A 356 -85.52 -32.19 -18.26
CA ASP A 356 -85.97 -31.26 -19.33
C ASP A 356 -86.14 -29.78 -18.90
N VAL A 357 -85.79 -29.43 -17.65
CA VAL A 357 -86.03 -28.08 -17.05
C VAL A 357 -84.77 -27.21 -16.99
N ALA A 358 -83.59 -27.72 -17.35
CA ALA A 358 -82.31 -27.04 -17.11
C ALA A 358 -81.66 -26.37 -18.35
N LYS A 359 -82.42 -25.79 -19.29
CA LYS A 359 -81.84 -25.22 -20.54
C LYS A 359 -81.11 -23.88 -20.37
N ASP A 360 -81.44 -23.06 -19.36
CA ASP A 360 -80.89 -21.69 -19.25
C ASP A 360 -79.67 -21.53 -18.30
N MET A 361 -79.38 -22.52 -17.44
CA MET A 361 -78.25 -22.50 -16.49
C MET A 361 -77.06 -23.39 -16.92
N LEU A 362 -77.25 -24.19 -17.97
CA LEU A 362 -76.34 -25.28 -18.35
C LEU A 362 -74.95 -24.84 -18.85
N PRO A 363 -74.81 -23.81 -19.72
CA PRO A 363 -73.53 -23.52 -20.36
C PRO A 363 -72.49 -22.90 -19.40
N SER A 364 -72.92 -22.04 -18.48
CA SER A 364 -72.02 -21.37 -17.52
C SER A 364 -71.56 -22.31 -16.41
N PHE A 365 -72.39 -23.27 -16.02
CA PHE A 365 -72.03 -24.30 -15.06
C PHE A 365 -71.09 -25.34 -15.67
N LEU A 366 -71.35 -25.78 -16.92
CA LEU A 366 -70.47 -26.66 -17.68
C LEU A 366 -69.05 -26.09 -17.78
N GLN A 367 -68.93 -24.82 -18.14
CA GLN A 367 -67.64 -24.15 -18.23
C GLN A 367 -66.90 -24.13 -16.89
N LYS A 368 -67.60 -23.91 -15.77
CA LYS A 368 -66.98 -23.92 -14.43
C LYS A 368 -66.57 -25.32 -13.98
N ALA A 369 -67.36 -26.35 -14.30
CA ALA A 369 -67.01 -27.73 -13.96
C ALA A 369 -65.78 -28.22 -14.73
N GLU A 370 -65.67 -27.83 -16.01
CA GLU A 370 -64.52 -28.16 -16.87
C GLU A 370 -63.26 -27.45 -16.38
N VAL A 371 -63.35 -26.18 -15.98
CA VAL A 371 -62.25 -25.44 -15.34
C VAL A 371 -61.80 -26.08 -14.02
N VAL A 372 -62.73 -26.59 -13.21
CA VAL A 372 -62.40 -27.27 -11.94
C VAL A 372 -61.71 -28.62 -12.18
N SER A 373 -62.17 -29.40 -13.16
CA SER A 373 -61.52 -30.65 -13.56
C SER A 373 -60.12 -30.40 -14.12
N GLU A 374 -59.96 -29.38 -14.98
CA GLU A 374 -58.67 -29.01 -15.56
C GLU A 374 -57.69 -28.52 -14.48
N ALA A 375 -58.14 -27.64 -13.57
CA ALA A 375 -57.32 -27.18 -12.45
C ALA A 375 -56.90 -28.33 -11.51
N SER A 376 -57.78 -29.31 -11.27
CA SER A 376 -57.45 -30.50 -10.47
C SER A 376 -56.39 -31.38 -11.16
N ARG A 377 -56.49 -31.53 -12.48
CA ARG A 377 -55.51 -32.27 -13.29
C ARG A 377 -54.15 -31.58 -13.30
N GLU A 378 -54.12 -30.27 -13.52
CA GLU A 378 -52.89 -29.46 -13.47
C GLU A 378 -52.23 -29.53 -12.09
N THR A 379 -53.02 -29.52 -11.01
CA THR A 379 -52.52 -29.68 -9.64
C THR A 379 -51.84 -31.04 -9.43
N CYS A 380 -52.41 -32.12 -9.95
CA CYS A 380 -51.78 -33.46 -9.86
C CYS A 380 -50.47 -33.55 -10.65
N VAL A 381 -50.39 -32.90 -11.81
CA VAL A 381 -49.14 -32.82 -12.61
C VAL A 381 -48.08 -32.03 -11.85
N ALA A 382 -48.43 -30.87 -11.30
CA ALA A 382 -47.51 -30.06 -10.51
C ALA A 382 -46.99 -30.80 -9.27
N LEU A 383 -47.85 -31.55 -8.57
CA LEU A 383 -47.43 -32.38 -7.44
C LEU A 383 -46.48 -33.52 -7.85
N SER A 384 -46.70 -34.13 -9.03
CA SER A 384 -45.81 -35.13 -9.59
C SER A 384 -44.44 -34.55 -9.96
N ASP A 385 -44.41 -33.33 -10.51
CA ASP A 385 -43.16 -32.64 -10.83
C ASP A 385 -42.39 -32.25 -9.56
N CYS A 386 -43.08 -31.81 -8.52
CA CYS A 386 -42.50 -31.58 -7.20
C CYS A 386 -41.87 -32.84 -6.62
N LEU A 387 -42.57 -33.98 -6.68
CA LEU A 387 -42.03 -35.26 -6.20
C LEU A 387 -40.72 -35.62 -6.93
N ASN A 388 -40.70 -35.53 -8.25
CA ASN A 388 -39.51 -35.76 -9.07
C ASN A 388 -38.34 -34.83 -8.70
N LEU A 389 -38.65 -33.59 -8.34
CA LEU A 389 -37.65 -32.61 -7.90
C LEU A 389 -37.05 -32.99 -6.54
N PHE A 390 -37.90 -33.42 -5.59
CA PHE A 390 -37.46 -33.90 -4.28
C PHE A 390 -36.60 -35.15 -4.38
N THR A 391 -36.99 -36.14 -5.20
CA THR A 391 -36.18 -37.37 -5.40
C THR A 391 -34.82 -37.05 -6.01
N LYS A 392 -34.75 -36.10 -6.97
CA LYS A 392 -33.47 -35.62 -7.53
C LYS A 392 -32.62 -34.91 -6.48
N GLN A 393 -33.24 -34.10 -5.62
CA GLN A 393 -32.54 -33.35 -4.59
C GLN A 393 -31.96 -34.26 -3.50
N GLU A 394 -32.68 -35.33 -3.16
CA GLU A 394 -32.21 -36.37 -2.24
C GLU A 394 -31.04 -37.18 -2.83
N GLY A 395 -31.10 -37.55 -4.12
CA GLY A 395 -29.97 -38.17 -4.81
C GLY A 395 -28.70 -37.30 -4.80
N VAL A 396 -28.85 -35.98 -4.98
CA VAL A 396 -27.73 -35.03 -4.86
C VAL A 396 -27.23 -34.93 -3.41
N ARG A 397 -28.11 -35.06 -2.42
CA ARG A 397 -27.76 -35.04 -1.00
C ARG A 397 -26.98 -36.28 -0.60
N ASN A 398 -27.40 -37.46 -1.05
CA ASN A 398 -26.71 -38.73 -0.83
C ASN A 398 -25.34 -38.75 -1.53
N PHE A 399 -25.25 -38.27 -2.77
CA PHE A 399 -23.96 -38.15 -3.47
C PHE A 399 -22.99 -37.18 -2.77
N LYS A 400 -23.50 -36.07 -2.21
CA LYS A 400 -22.68 -35.16 -1.39
C LYS A 400 -22.22 -35.81 -0.09
N LEU A 401 -23.08 -36.61 0.54
CA LEU A 401 -22.73 -37.36 1.75
C LEU A 401 -21.63 -38.37 1.47
N GLU A 402 -21.72 -39.12 0.37
CA GLU A 402 -20.68 -40.06 -0.08
C GLU A 402 -19.34 -39.35 -0.37
N GLN A 403 -19.35 -38.21 -1.06
CA GLN A 403 -18.13 -37.43 -1.27
C GLN A 403 -17.48 -36.95 0.03
N GLU A 404 -18.29 -36.57 1.02
CA GLU A 404 -17.79 -36.09 2.30
C GLU A 404 -17.29 -37.23 3.19
N GLN A 405 -17.89 -38.42 3.09
CA GLN A 405 -17.38 -39.65 3.70
C GLN A 405 -16.03 -40.05 3.10
N GLU A 406 -15.88 -40.00 1.77
CA GLU A 406 -14.62 -40.34 1.10
C GLU A 406 -13.50 -39.33 1.43
N LYS A 407 -13.82 -38.03 1.52
CA LYS A 407 -12.86 -37.02 2.00
C LYS A 407 -12.40 -37.27 3.42
N ASN A 408 -13.32 -37.61 4.32
CA ASN A 408 -12.97 -37.93 5.71
C ASN A 408 -12.11 -39.18 5.82
N LYS A 409 -12.35 -40.17 4.95
CA LYS A 409 -11.52 -41.37 4.86
C LYS A 409 -10.10 -41.04 4.42
N ILE A 410 -9.93 -40.30 3.31
CA ILE A 410 -8.61 -39.86 2.81
C ILE A 410 -7.88 -39.01 3.87
N LEU A 411 -8.60 -38.12 4.56
CA LEU A 411 -8.02 -37.29 5.60
C LEU A 411 -7.56 -38.12 6.81
N SER A 412 -8.32 -39.16 7.18
CA SER A 412 -7.95 -40.08 8.26
C SER A 412 -6.72 -40.92 7.91
N GLU A 413 -6.65 -41.44 6.68
CA GLU A 413 -5.47 -42.17 6.16
C GLU A 413 -4.22 -41.28 6.12
N ALA A 414 -4.36 -40.01 5.72
CA ALA A 414 -3.26 -39.04 5.74
C ALA A 414 -2.79 -38.70 7.16
N LEU A 415 -3.71 -38.58 8.12
CA LEU A 415 -3.40 -38.36 9.54
C LEU A 415 -2.69 -39.56 10.17
N GLU A 416 -3.10 -40.77 9.81
CA GLU A 416 -2.46 -42.01 10.27
C GLU A 416 -1.04 -42.15 9.72
N THR A 417 -0.82 -41.78 8.45
CA THR A 417 0.51 -41.72 7.81
C THR A 417 1.42 -40.71 8.51
N LEU A 418 0.91 -39.51 8.79
CA LEU A 418 1.66 -38.47 9.48
C LEU A 418 2.02 -38.88 10.92
N ALA A 419 1.12 -39.58 11.60
CA ALA A 419 1.37 -40.12 12.93
C ALA A 419 2.42 -41.24 12.92
N THR A 420 2.45 -42.07 11.87
CA THR A 420 3.49 -43.11 11.71
C THR A 420 4.85 -42.51 11.41
N GLU A 421 4.93 -41.51 10.52
CA GLU A 421 6.19 -40.79 10.23
C GLU A 421 6.72 -40.07 11.47
N HIS A 422 5.85 -39.43 12.26
CA HIS A 422 6.22 -38.79 13.52
C HIS A 422 6.74 -39.80 14.54
N HIS A 423 6.10 -40.97 14.65
CA HIS A 423 6.52 -42.05 15.54
C HIS A 423 7.82 -42.75 15.11
N GLU A 424 8.11 -42.80 13.80
CA GLU A 424 9.41 -43.23 13.27
C GLU A 424 10.52 -42.22 13.56
N LEU A 425 10.22 -40.92 13.42
CA LEU A 425 11.12 -39.83 13.82
C LEU A 425 11.43 -39.84 15.32
N GLU A 426 10.42 -40.02 16.17
CA GLU A 426 10.62 -40.14 17.62
C GLU A 426 11.47 -41.36 17.99
N ARG A 427 11.27 -42.52 17.35
CA ARG A 427 12.12 -43.70 17.56
C ARG A 427 13.56 -43.46 17.11
N SER A 428 13.78 -42.72 16.03
CA SER A 428 15.13 -42.36 15.55
C SER A 428 15.88 -41.41 16.50
N LEU A 429 15.18 -40.63 17.33
CA LEU A 429 15.79 -39.75 18.33
C LEU A 429 16.25 -40.48 19.61
N VAL A 430 15.76 -41.69 19.87
CA VAL A 430 16.02 -42.43 21.13
C VAL A 430 17.24 -43.35 21.05
N GLU A 431 17.69 -43.75 19.84
CA GLU A 431 18.90 -44.57 19.65
C GLU A 431 20.09 -43.69 19.21
N GLY A 432 20.85 -43.18 20.19
CA GLY A 432 21.90 -42.17 19.97
C GLY A 432 23.25 -42.69 19.42
N SER A 433 23.84 -41.93 18.49
CA SER A 433 25.23 -41.38 18.48
C SER A 433 25.52 -40.60 17.17
N PRO A 434 26.42 -39.59 17.17
CA PRO A 434 26.39 -38.46 16.22
C PRO A 434 27.35 -38.63 15.02
N PRO A 435 27.21 -37.84 13.92
CA PRO A 435 28.00 -36.60 13.83
C PRO A 435 27.42 -35.44 12.98
N VAL A 436 28.01 -34.26 13.19
CA VAL A 436 28.08 -33.04 12.36
C VAL A 436 26.80 -32.20 12.19
N SER A 437 26.59 -31.30 13.15
CA SER A 437 25.84 -30.06 12.96
C SER A 437 26.66 -29.07 12.11
N ILE A 438 26.27 -28.90 10.84
CA ILE A 438 26.39 -27.61 10.16
C ILE A 438 25.01 -26.95 10.26
N LEU A 439 25.02 -25.63 10.40
CA LEU A 439 23.91 -24.71 10.67
C LEU A 439 23.81 -24.32 12.15
N SER A 440 24.80 -23.53 12.57
CA SER A 440 24.64 -22.53 13.62
C SER A 440 23.63 -21.48 13.16
N GLU A 441 22.69 -21.18 14.04
CA GLU A 441 21.87 -19.97 14.02
C GLU A 441 22.77 -18.74 13.88
N ASP A 442 22.79 -18.10 12.71
CA ASP A 442 23.25 -16.73 12.46
C ASP A 442 22.95 -16.38 10.98
N GLU A 443 21.66 -16.27 10.63
CA GLU A 443 21.24 -15.86 9.29
C GLU A 443 20.36 -14.60 9.33
N PHE A 444 20.84 -13.59 8.59
CA PHE A 444 20.05 -12.59 7.86
C PHE A 444 19.47 -11.37 8.60
N TYR A 445 20.32 -10.38 8.89
CA TYR A 445 19.92 -8.99 9.17
C TYR A 445 20.46 -8.03 8.09
N ASP A 446 19.74 -7.90 6.97
CA ASP A 446 19.89 -6.78 6.02
C ASP A 446 18.56 -6.02 5.93
N ALA A 447 18.11 -5.53 7.09
CA ALA A 447 16.92 -4.72 7.28
C ALA A 447 17.10 -3.88 8.55
N LEU A 448 17.05 -2.55 8.44
CA LEU A 448 17.27 -1.66 9.58
C LEU A 448 16.11 -1.74 10.59
N SER A 449 16.25 -2.60 11.60
CA SER A 449 15.69 -2.36 12.93
C SER A 449 16.77 -2.66 13.98
N GLY A 450 16.93 -1.74 14.92
CA GLY A 450 17.88 -1.86 16.02
C GLY A 450 17.21 -2.45 17.26
N SER A 451 18.00 -3.21 18.02
CA SER A 451 17.81 -3.47 19.44
C SER A 451 19.15 -3.19 20.12
N GLU A 452 19.10 -2.48 21.24
CA GLU A 452 20.24 -2.00 22.03
C GLU A 452 20.92 -3.12 22.83
N SER A 453 22.25 -3.03 22.96
CA SER A 453 22.99 -3.51 24.14
C SER A 453 24.38 -2.88 24.12
N GLU A 454 24.66 -2.02 25.10
CA GLU A 454 26.00 -1.48 25.38
C GLU A 454 26.92 -2.58 25.93
N GLY A 455 28.19 -2.57 25.51
CA GLY A 455 29.21 -3.48 26.01
C GLY A 455 30.60 -3.07 25.56
N SER A 456 31.22 -2.21 26.35
CA SER A 456 32.64 -1.85 26.31
C SER A 456 33.55 -3.09 26.30
N LEU A 457 34.68 -3.07 25.57
CA LEU A 457 36.02 -3.38 26.09
C LEU A 457 37.14 -3.33 25.03
N THR A 458 38.14 -2.56 25.44
CA THR A 458 39.54 -2.35 25.06
C THR A 458 40.41 -3.57 24.63
N CYS A 459 41.36 -3.25 23.72
CA CYS A 459 42.81 -3.59 23.76
C CYS A 459 43.25 -5.06 23.52
N LEU A 460 44.03 -5.33 22.46
CA LEU A 460 45.50 -5.47 22.52
C LEU A 460 46.15 -5.84 21.17
N GLU A 461 47.43 -5.48 21.08
CA GLU A 461 48.40 -5.59 19.99
C GLU A 461 48.96 -7.01 19.75
N ALA A 462 49.44 -7.28 18.52
CA ALA A 462 50.68 -8.03 18.17
C ALA A 462 50.64 -8.37 16.65
N VAL A 463 51.44 -7.78 15.75
CA VAL A 463 52.87 -8.02 15.43
C VAL A 463 53.22 -9.46 15.02
N THR A 464 53.48 -9.66 13.72
CA THR A 464 54.53 -10.46 13.02
C THR A 464 53.97 -10.88 11.63
N ALA A 465 54.47 -10.38 10.49
CA ALA A 465 55.74 -10.62 9.79
C ALA A 465 55.84 -12.00 9.09
N HIS A 466 56.29 -11.96 7.82
CA HIS A 466 56.72 -13.01 6.85
C HIS A 466 55.86 -12.93 5.56
N SER A 467 56.26 -12.37 4.40
CA SER A 467 57.50 -12.29 3.60
C SER A 467 57.72 -13.48 2.64
N PHE A 468 57.55 -13.20 1.33
CA PHE A 468 58.10 -13.86 0.12
C PHE A 468 57.58 -15.28 -0.21
N GLU A 469 57.37 -15.72 -1.46
CA GLU A 469 58.09 -15.45 -2.71
C GLU A 469 57.19 -15.43 -3.97
N GLU A 470 57.72 -14.76 -4.99
CA GLU A 470 57.34 -14.73 -6.40
C GLU A 470 57.37 -16.13 -7.05
N ASN A 471 56.59 -16.32 -8.13
CA ASN A 471 57.07 -17.08 -9.27
C ASN A 471 56.32 -16.76 -10.56
N ASP A 472 57.10 -16.84 -11.62
CA ASP A 472 56.96 -16.27 -12.94
C ASP A 472 55.85 -16.84 -13.86
N VAL A 473 55.56 -15.98 -14.82
CA VAL A 473 54.73 -16.11 -16.04
C VAL A 473 55.21 -17.27 -16.94
N PRO A 474 54.35 -17.80 -17.82
CA PRO A 474 54.62 -17.52 -19.23
C PRO A 474 53.40 -17.18 -20.10
N VAL A 475 53.72 -16.33 -21.06
CA VAL A 475 52.97 -15.79 -22.19
C VAL A 475 52.44 -16.89 -23.12
N SER A 476 51.23 -16.70 -23.67
CA SER A 476 50.86 -17.24 -24.97
C SER A 476 50.10 -16.21 -25.80
N SER A 477 50.59 -16.05 -27.03
CA SER A 477 50.24 -15.10 -28.06
C SER A 477 48.99 -15.46 -28.87
N GLY A 478 48.19 -14.43 -29.19
CA GLY A 478 47.77 -14.14 -30.57
C GLY A 478 46.46 -14.73 -31.08
N LYS A 479 45.50 -13.85 -31.40
CA LYS A 479 44.87 -13.76 -32.74
C LYS A 479 44.03 -12.49 -32.91
N HIS A 480 44.36 -11.73 -33.95
CA HIS A 480 43.64 -10.57 -34.50
C HIS A 480 42.39 -10.98 -35.32
N ARG A 481 41.34 -10.14 -35.28
CA ARG A 481 40.45 -9.72 -36.40
C ARG A 481 39.60 -8.51 -35.94
N MET A 482 39.91 -7.29 -36.39
CA MET A 482 39.24 -6.51 -37.47
C MET A 482 37.72 -6.37 -37.24
N SER A 483 37.20 -5.30 -36.63
CA SER A 483 37.02 -3.90 -37.09
C SER A 483 35.94 -3.69 -38.16
N GLU A 484 34.81 -3.08 -37.78
CA GLU A 484 34.04 -2.13 -38.59
C GLU A 484 33.61 -0.95 -37.68
N GLY A 485 33.98 0.29 -38.08
CA GLY A 485 33.52 1.56 -37.49
C GLY A 485 32.10 1.90 -37.96
N LYS A 486 31.39 2.93 -37.51
CA LYS A 486 31.63 4.32 -37.06
C LYS A 486 30.37 4.68 -36.21
N ASP A 487 30.40 5.55 -35.22
CA ASP A 487 30.51 7.00 -35.45
C ASP A 487 30.99 7.72 -34.19
N CYS A 488 31.92 8.64 -34.38
CA CYS A 488 32.65 9.33 -33.33
C CYS A 488 32.17 10.78 -33.26
N GLY A 489 31.47 11.15 -32.18
CA GLY A 489 31.19 12.56 -31.86
C GLY A 489 32.41 13.21 -31.22
N GLY A 490 33.16 13.98 -32.01
CA GLY A 490 34.38 14.67 -31.60
C GLY A 490 34.16 15.77 -30.57
N GLY A 491 35.13 15.90 -29.65
CA GLY A 491 35.27 17.04 -28.77
C GLY A 491 35.91 18.22 -29.51
N ASP A 492 35.14 19.30 -29.68
CA ASP A 492 35.67 20.59 -30.14
C ASP A 492 36.14 21.41 -28.94
N ALA A 493 37.46 21.52 -28.80
CA ALA A 493 38.11 22.51 -27.94
C ALA A 493 38.12 23.87 -28.65
N LEU A 494 37.44 24.88 -28.07
CA LEU A 494 37.68 26.29 -28.41
C LEU A 494 38.91 26.80 -27.65
N SER A 495 39.64 27.72 -28.29
CA SER A 495 40.98 28.23 -27.96
C SER A 495 41.18 28.96 -26.62
N ASN A 496 40.31 28.76 -25.62
CA ASN A 496 40.33 29.50 -24.35
C ASN A 496 40.54 28.62 -23.09
N GLY A 497 40.87 27.33 -23.23
CA GLY A 497 41.23 26.47 -22.09
C GLY A 497 40.07 26.09 -21.15
N ILE A 498 38.83 26.46 -21.46
CA ILE A 498 37.64 26.05 -20.69
C ILE A 498 37.20 24.67 -21.19
N LYS A 499 37.36 23.63 -20.35
CA LYS A 499 36.85 22.29 -20.64
C LYS A 499 35.32 22.33 -20.71
N LYS A 500 34.76 21.96 -21.87
CA LYS A 500 33.31 21.98 -22.09
C LYS A 500 32.70 20.69 -21.53
N HIS A 501 31.90 20.81 -20.47
CA HIS A 501 31.18 19.68 -19.89
C HIS A 501 29.95 19.27 -20.72
N ARG A 502 29.54 18.00 -20.63
CA ARG A 502 28.30 17.54 -21.26
C ARG A 502 27.06 18.26 -20.74
N THR A 503 26.11 18.49 -21.63
CA THR A 503 24.81 19.16 -21.33
C THR A 503 23.61 18.23 -21.47
N SER A 504 23.85 16.94 -21.71
CA SER A 504 22.84 15.89 -21.85
C SER A 504 23.46 14.53 -21.54
N LEU A 505 22.65 13.57 -21.10
CA LEU A 505 23.06 12.17 -21.02
C LEU A 505 23.04 11.52 -22.43
N PRO A 506 23.74 10.39 -22.63
CA PRO A 506 23.77 9.67 -23.90
C PRO A 506 22.39 9.15 -24.35
N SER A 507 21.55 8.73 -23.39
CA SER A 507 20.19 8.28 -23.64
C SER A 507 19.17 9.03 -22.76
N PRO A 508 17.96 9.32 -23.27
CA PRO A 508 16.86 9.79 -22.42
C PRO A 508 16.45 8.70 -21.42
N MET A 509 15.78 9.12 -20.34
CA MET A 509 15.14 8.22 -19.40
C MET A 509 14.02 7.42 -20.08
N PHE A 510 13.87 6.16 -19.70
CA PHE A 510 12.75 5.32 -20.14
C PHE A 510 11.42 5.79 -19.51
N SER A 511 10.32 5.44 -20.18
CA SER A 511 8.96 5.65 -19.66
C SER A 511 8.77 4.84 -18.37
N ARG A 512 8.60 5.54 -17.25
CA ARG A 512 8.23 4.91 -15.96
C ARG A 512 6.76 4.49 -15.91
N ASN A 513 5.95 4.89 -16.89
CA ASN A 513 4.51 4.65 -16.90
C ASN A 513 4.14 3.17 -17.16
N ASP A 514 5.09 2.38 -17.66
CA ASP A 514 4.90 0.96 -17.93
C ASP A 514 5.15 0.06 -16.70
N PHE A 515 5.62 0.65 -15.59
CA PHE A 515 5.98 -0.08 -14.37
C PHE A 515 5.44 0.59 -13.10
N SER A 516 4.51 -0.07 -12.43
CA SER A 516 4.04 0.36 -11.11
C SER A 516 4.97 -0.16 -10.00
N ILE A 517 5.40 0.69 -9.06
CA ILE A 517 6.10 0.26 -7.82
C ILE A 517 5.25 -0.80 -7.09
N TRP A 518 3.92 -0.67 -7.16
CA TRP A 518 3.01 -1.68 -6.64
C TRP A 518 3.19 -3.05 -7.26
N SER A 519 3.53 -3.18 -8.55
CA SER A 519 3.76 -4.49 -9.20
C SER A 519 4.97 -5.24 -8.61
N ILE A 520 5.94 -4.51 -8.07
CA ILE A 520 7.15 -5.05 -7.43
C ILE A 520 6.90 -5.25 -5.94
N LEU A 521 6.30 -4.28 -5.24
CA LEU A 521 5.83 -4.46 -3.86
C LEU A 521 4.85 -5.66 -3.75
N ARG A 522 4.02 -5.90 -4.78
CA ARG A 522 3.07 -7.03 -4.92
C ARG A 522 3.76 -8.39 -5.03
N LYS A 523 4.90 -8.48 -5.75
CA LYS A 523 5.73 -9.70 -5.81
C LYS A 523 6.44 -10.00 -4.49
N CYS A 524 6.44 -9.06 -3.57
CA CYS A 524 7.14 -9.14 -2.30
C CYS A 524 6.19 -9.14 -1.09
N ILE A 525 4.87 -9.24 -1.32
CA ILE A 525 3.89 -9.41 -0.25
C ILE A 525 4.12 -10.80 0.39
N GLY A 526 4.56 -10.79 1.65
CA GLY A 526 4.98 -11.99 2.40
C GLY A 526 6.49 -12.08 2.63
N MET A 527 7.29 -11.24 1.97
CA MET A 527 8.72 -11.04 2.25
C MET A 527 8.89 -9.74 3.05
N GLU A 528 9.91 -9.64 3.91
CA GLU A 528 10.26 -8.36 4.52
C GLU A 528 10.68 -7.36 3.43
N LEU A 529 10.13 -6.14 3.47
CA LEU A 529 10.39 -5.03 2.53
C LEU A 529 11.89 -4.75 2.27
N SER A 530 12.73 -5.15 3.22
CA SER A 530 14.19 -5.02 3.22
C SER A 530 14.94 -6.00 2.32
N LYS A 531 14.33 -7.14 1.96
CA LYS A 531 14.97 -8.22 1.17
C LYS A 531 14.83 -8.03 -0.35
N ILE A 532 14.34 -6.87 -0.79
CA ILE A 532 13.95 -6.62 -2.18
C ILE A 532 14.99 -5.70 -2.84
N THR A 533 15.79 -6.23 -3.78
CA THR A 533 16.59 -5.37 -4.66
C THR A 533 15.65 -4.57 -5.54
N MET A 534 15.63 -3.24 -5.35
CA MET A 534 14.86 -2.33 -6.19
C MET A 534 15.28 -2.49 -7.66
N PRO A 535 14.36 -2.76 -8.60
CA PRO A 535 14.72 -2.86 -10.00
C PRO A 535 15.36 -1.58 -10.53
N VAL A 536 16.29 -1.73 -11.48
CA VAL A 536 17.07 -0.62 -12.07
C VAL A 536 16.16 0.48 -12.63
N ILE A 537 14.96 0.14 -13.07
CA ILE A 537 13.98 1.10 -13.57
C ILE A 537 13.51 2.17 -12.55
N PHE A 538 13.70 1.96 -11.25
CA PHE A 538 13.42 2.98 -10.24
C PHE A 538 14.65 3.81 -9.89
N ASN A 539 15.81 3.41 -10.41
CA ASN A 539 17.00 4.17 -10.22
C ASN A 539 17.01 5.45 -11.10
N GLU A 540 17.97 6.29 -10.81
CA GLU A 540 18.54 7.24 -11.76
C GLU A 540 20.02 6.87 -11.95
N PRO A 541 20.66 7.26 -13.07
CA PRO A 541 22.02 6.85 -13.39
C PRO A 541 23.08 7.66 -12.61
N LEU A 542 22.93 7.73 -11.29
CA LEU A 542 23.90 8.30 -10.36
C LEU A 542 24.02 7.41 -9.11
N SER A 543 25.23 7.30 -8.57
CA SER A 543 25.49 6.74 -7.24
C SER A 543 25.00 7.70 -6.15
N PHE A 544 24.70 7.19 -4.96
CA PHE A 544 24.38 8.06 -3.83
C PHE A 544 25.56 9.00 -3.47
N LEU A 545 26.80 8.59 -3.71
CA LEU A 545 27.98 9.45 -3.54
C LEU A 545 27.94 10.69 -4.46
N GLN A 546 27.49 10.49 -5.71
CA GLN A 546 27.27 11.57 -6.67
C GLN A 546 26.10 12.46 -6.25
N ARG A 547 24.98 11.86 -5.78
CA ARG A 547 23.84 12.62 -5.25
C ARG A 547 24.24 13.52 -4.07
N LEU A 548 25.12 13.06 -3.18
CA LEU A 548 25.65 13.88 -2.08
C LEU A 548 26.55 15.01 -2.58
N THR A 549 27.27 14.80 -3.68
CA THR A 549 28.13 15.83 -4.29
C THR A 549 27.32 17.00 -4.86
N GLU A 550 26.03 16.83 -5.14
CA GLU A 550 25.12 17.93 -5.51
C GLU A 550 25.00 19.01 -4.44
N TYR A 551 25.40 18.74 -3.18
CA TYR A 551 25.53 19.78 -2.14
C TYR A 551 26.44 20.94 -2.58
N MET A 552 27.41 20.66 -3.46
CA MET A 552 28.39 21.62 -3.96
C MET A 552 27.95 22.38 -5.22
N GLU A 553 26.68 22.26 -5.66
CA GLU A 553 26.19 22.98 -6.85
C GLU A 553 26.30 24.51 -6.68
N HIS A 554 26.13 25.02 -5.46
CA HIS A 554 26.09 26.45 -5.16
C HIS A 554 27.29 26.89 -4.28
N THR A 555 28.46 26.28 -4.47
CA THR A 555 29.70 26.56 -3.72
C THR A 555 30.10 28.04 -3.72
N TYR A 556 29.70 28.83 -4.72
CA TYR A 556 29.91 30.28 -4.75
C TYR A 556 29.37 31.00 -3.51
N LEU A 557 28.37 30.43 -2.81
CA LEU A 557 27.85 30.97 -1.54
C LEU A 557 28.87 30.83 -0.41
N ILE A 558 29.67 29.76 -0.41
CA ILE A 558 30.76 29.58 0.56
C ILE A 558 31.88 30.58 0.29
N HIS A 559 32.31 30.73 -0.97
CA HIS A 559 33.30 31.75 -1.36
C HIS A 559 32.83 33.16 -0.99
N LYS A 560 31.54 33.46 -1.21
CA LYS A 560 30.92 34.72 -0.80
C LYS A 560 30.94 34.88 0.72
N ALA A 561 30.65 33.83 1.48
CA ALA A 561 30.77 33.84 2.94
C ALA A 561 32.22 34.14 3.38
N SER A 562 33.22 33.49 2.79
CA SER A 562 34.63 33.75 3.14
C SER A 562 35.04 35.20 2.87
N SER A 563 34.46 35.85 1.85
CA SER A 563 34.77 37.26 1.53
C SER A 563 34.19 38.28 2.51
N PHE A 564 33.20 37.92 3.34
CA PHE A 564 32.53 38.87 4.24
C PHE A 564 33.22 38.99 5.60
N SER A 565 33.39 40.24 6.06
CA SER A 565 33.93 40.52 7.39
C SER A 565 32.92 40.36 8.52
N ASP A 566 31.63 40.64 8.27
CA ASP A 566 30.57 40.51 9.27
C ASP A 566 30.17 39.03 9.46
N PRO A 567 30.30 38.46 10.68
CA PRO A 567 29.87 37.07 10.96
C PRO A 567 28.40 36.80 10.66
N VAL A 568 27.53 37.80 10.73
CA VAL A 568 26.10 37.66 10.47
C VAL A 568 25.85 37.53 8.96
N GLU A 569 26.55 38.31 8.13
CA GLU A 569 26.51 38.17 6.67
C GLU A 569 27.09 36.83 6.22
N ARG A 570 28.14 36.35 6.90
CA ARG A 570 28.65 34.98 6.71
C ARG A 570 27.58 33.94 7.04
N MET A 571 26.94 34.06 8.20
CA MET A 571 25.87 33.15 8.60
C MET A 571 24.68 33.16 7.63
N GLN A 572 24.32 34.31 7.05
CA GLN A 572 23.31 34.38 5.98
C GLN A 572 23.72 33.57 4.74
N CYS A 573 24.99 33.67 4.32
CA CYS A 573 25.51 32.91 3.19
C CYS A 573 25.59 31.41 3.49
N VAL A 574 26.03 31.03 4.69
CA VAL A 574 26.05 29.61 5.14
C VAL A 574 24.64 29.04 5.21
N ALA A 575 23.66 29.81 5.72
CA ALA A 575 22.26 29.41 5.73
C ALA A 575 21.70 29.25 4.31
N ALA A 576 22.03 30.16 3.40
CA ALA A 576 21.66 30.05 1.99
C ALA A 576 22.30 28.81 1.34
N PHE A 577 23.57 28.53 1.64
CA PHE A 577 24.27 27.34 1.16
C PHE A 577 23.58 26.06 1.65
N ALA A 578 23.27 25.96 2.95
CA ALA A 578 22.59 24.80 3.53
C ALA A 578 21.21 24.54 2.91
N VAL A 579 20.44 25.59 2.60
CA VAL A 579 19.16 25.45 1.86
C VAL A 579 19.39 25.04 0.41
N SER A 580 20.36 25.65 -0.26
CA SER A 580 20.67 25.39 -1.68
C SER A 580 21.20 23.97 -1.93
N ALA A 581 21.93 23.40 -0.96
CA ALA A 581 22.51 22.06 -1.05
C ALA A 581 21.44 20.97 -1.25
N VAL A 582 20.24 21.19 -0.71
CA VAL A 582 19.12 20.25 -0.84
C VAL A 582 18.08 20.67 -1.88
N ALA A 583 18.36 21.69 -2.70
CA ALA A 583 17.39 22.24 -3.65
C ALA A 583 17.16 21.34 -4.88
N SER A 584 18.19 20.64 -5.35
CA SER A 584 18.14 19.84 -6.58
C SER A 584 17.17 18.64 -6.50
N GLN A 585 16.71 18.29 -5.29
CA GLN A 585 15.88 17.11 -5.01
C GLN A 585 14.44 17.21 -5.57
N TRP A 586 13.96 18.41 -5.88
CA TRP A 586 12.61 18.61 -6.42
C TRP A 586 12.39 17.79 -7.70
N GLU A 587 11.29 17.04 -7.85
CA GLU A 587 11.00 16.15 -9.00
C GLU A 587 12.03 15.02 -9.29
N ARG A 588 13.11 14.89 -8.50
CA ARG A 588 14.13 13.82 -8.61
C ARG A 588 13.68 12.56 -7.89
N THR A 589 12.61 11.96 -8.38
CA THR A 589 11.97 10.77 -7.77
C THR A 589 12.72 9.46 -8.02
N GLY A 590 13.78 9.49 -8.86
CA GLY A 590 14.67 8.35 -9.06
C GLY A 590 15.53 8.09 -7.82
N LYS A 591 15.66 6.82 -7.45
CA LYS A 591 16.56 6.41 -6.37
C LYS A 591 18.00 6.37 -6.91
N PRO A 592 18.98 7.07 -6.31
CA PRO A 592 20.37 6.85 -6.71
C PRO A 592 20.78 5.39 -6.41
N PHE A 593 21.78 4.89 -7.12
CA PHE A 593 22.34 3.57 -6.85
C PHE A 593 22.93 3.53 -5.44
N ASN A 594 22.66 2.45 -4.70
CA ASN A 594 23.30 2.21 -3.42
C ASN A 594 24.81 1.96 -3.70
N PRO A 595 25.72 2.77 -3.13
CA PRO A 595 27.15 2.57 -3.34
C PRO A 595 27.61 1.24 -2.76
N LEU A 596 28.55 0.58 -3.42
CA LEU A 596 29.20 -0.61 -2.88
C LEU A 596 30.14 -0.22 -1.73
N LEU A 597 30.39 -1.10 -0.77
CA LEU A 597 31.37 -0.86 0.29
C LEU A 597 32.77 -0.62 -0.30
N GLY A 598 33.38 0.51 0.01
CA GLY A 598 34.66 0.93 -0.59
C GLY A 598 34.54 1.59 -1.95
N GLU A 599 33.33 1.80 -2.47
CA GLU A 599 33.10 2.67 -3.62
C GLU A 599 33.52 4.09 -3.28
N THR A 600 34.18 4.75 -4.23
CA THR A 600 34.63 6.14 -4.10
C THR A 600 34.00 6.99 -5.19
N TYR A 601 33.97 8.30 -4.98
CA TYR A 601 33.67 9.26 -6.04
C TYR A 601 34.43 10.55 -5.82
N GLU A 602 35.09 11.04 -6.86
CA GLU A 602 35.70 12.36 -6.88
C GLU A 602 35.03 13.36 -7.82
N LEU A 603 35.15 14.64 -7.51
CA LEU A 603 34.81 15.73 -8.43
C LEU A 603 35.79 16.89 -8.24
N VAL A 604 36.37 17.37 -9.33
CA VAL A 604 37.14 18.63 -9.37
C VAL A 604 36.41 19.60 -10.29
N ARG A 605 36.12 20.80 -9.80
CA ARG A 605 35.45 21.88 -10.55
C ARG A 605 36.27 23.14 -10.42
N ASP A 606 37.22 23.33 -11.33
CA ASP A 606 38.08 24.51 -11.37
C ASP A 606 37.26 25.81 -11.56
N ASP A 607 36.20 25.75 -12.36
CA ASP A 607 35.29 26.87 -12.60
C ASP A 607 34.46 27.27 -11.37
N LEU A 608 34.22 26.33 -10.46
CA LEU A 608 33.53 26.56 -9.18
C LEU A 608 34.48 26.64 -7.98
N GLY A 609 35.79 26.45 -8.19
CA GLY A 609 36.81 26.63 -7.16
C GLY A 609 36.87 25.55 -6.08
N PHE A 610 36.47 24.29 -6.35
CA PHE A 610 36.56 23.22 -5.34
C PHE A 610 36.96 21.85 -5.90
N ARG A 611 37.43 20.99 -4.98
CA ARG A 611 37.54 19.54 -5.18
C ARG A 611 36.83 18.78 -4.08
N LEU A 612 36.28 17.61 -4.38
CA LEU A 612 35.55 16.75 -3.45
C LEU A 612 35.94 15.29 -3.63
N ILE A 613 36.09 14.57 -2.52
CA ILE A 613 36.21 13.11 -2.45
C ILE A 613 35.14 12.55 -1.51
N SER A 614 34.57 11.41 -1.88
CA SER A 614 33.65 10.65 -1.04
C SER A 614 33.93 9.15 -1.11
N GLU A 615 33.61 8.44 -0.03
CA GLU A 615 33.76 6.98 0.11
C GLU A 615 32.54 6.39 0.81
N GLN A 616 32.09 5.22 0.35
CA GLN A 616 31.14 4.39 1.09
C GLN A 616 31.88 3.64 2.20
N VAL A 617 31.90 4.25 3.38
CA VAL A 617 32.67 3.79 4.55
C VAL A 617 32.01 2.65 5.32
N SER A 618 30.68 2.51 5.20
CA SER A 618 29.94 1.39 5.78
C SER A 618 28.74 1.00 4.92
N HIS A 619 28.37 -0.28 4.93
CA HIS A 619 27.16 -0.78 4.26
C HIS A 619 26.05 -1.13 5.27
N HIS A 620 26.39 -1.45 6.52
CA HIS A 620 25.45 -1.76 7.59
C HIS A 620 25.84 -1.03 8.88
N PRO A 621 25.20 0.12 9.21
CA PRO A 621 24.29 0.87 8.35
C PRO A 621 25.00 1.50 7.13
N PRO A 622 24.28 1.87 6.05
CA PRO A 622 24.90 2.49 4.87
C PRO A 622 25.33 3.93 5.20
N ILE A 623 26.63 4.15 5.32
CA ILE A 623 27.23 5.47 5.61
C ILE A 623 28.11 5.87 4.44
N SER A 624 27.87 7.06 3.91
CA SER A 624 28.70 7.71 2.90
C SER A 624 29.41 8.91 3.53
N ALA A 625 30.74 8.91 3.53
CA ALA A 625 31.55 10.04 4.00
C ALA A 625 32.00 10.89 2.81
N PHE A 626 32.08 12.20 2.99
CA PHE A 626 32.58 13.12 1.96
C PHE A 626 33.43 14.23 2.58
N HIS A 627 34.35 14.75 1.78
CA HIS A 627 35.25 15.84 2.11
C HIS A 627 35.52 16.68 0.88
N ALA A 628 35.26 17.98 0.99
CA ALA A 628 35.47 18.96 -0.06
C ALA A 628 36.34 20.11 0.45
N GLU A 629 37.17 20.63 -0.45
CA GLU A 629 38.13 21.68 -0.17
C GLU A 629 38.05 22.74 -1.26
N GLY A 630 38.05 24.01 -0.86
CA GLY A 630 38.24 25.12 -1.80
C GLY A 630 39.64 25.06 -2.41
N LEU A 631 39.76 25.24 -3.72
CA LEU A 631 41.05 25.20 -4.42
C LEU A 631 42.00 26.32 -3.98
N ASN A 632 41.44 27.41 -3.44
CA ASN A 632 42.20 28.53 -2.86
C ASN A 632 42.40 28.37 -1.34
N ASN A 633 42.05 27.21 -0.78
CA ASN A 633 42.15 26.91 0.65
C ASN A 633 41.40 27.91 1.54
N ASP A 634 40.24 28.38 1.07
CA ASP A 634 39.36 29.31 1.79
C ASP A 634 38.32 28.57 2.65
N PHE A 635 37.93 27.35 2.26
CA PHE A 635 36.98 26.54 3.03
C PHE A 635 37.29 25.03 3.00
N ILE A 636 36.77 24.33 4.01
CA ILE A 636 36.64 22.87 4.04
C ILE A 636 35.17 22.53 4.34
N PHE A 637 34.58 21.63 3.57
CA PHE A 637 33.20 21.18 3.75
C PHE A 637 33.16 19.65 3.80
N HIS A 638 32.75 19.08 4.92
CA HIS A 638 32.79 17.63 5.12
C HIS A 638 31.62 17.14 5.98
N GLY A 639 31.42 15.82 5.95
CA GLY A 639 30.45 15.16 6.79
C GLY A 639 30.25 13.71 6.38
N SER A 640 29.36 13.05 7.11
CA SER A 640 28.95 11.68 6.81
C SER A 640 27.43 11.59 6.84
N ILE A 641 26.83 10.86 5.90
CA ILE A 641 25.38 10.73 5.77
C ILE A 641 24.97 9.26 5.83
N TYR A 642 24.05 8.98 6.75
CA TYR A 642 23.28 7.74 6.85
C TYR A 642 21.80 8.05 6.60
N PRO A 643 21.27 7.74 5.39
CA PRO A 643 19.86 7.96 5.08
C PRO A 643 18.98 6.89 5.73
N LYS A 644 18.49 7.15 6.94
CA LYS A 644 17.60 6.21 7.66
C LYS A 644 16.19 6.27 7.06
N LEU A 645 15.77 5.17 6.44
CA LEU A 645 14.47 5.06 5.79
C LEU A 645 13.36 4.61 6.77
N LYS A 646 12.16 5.21 6.65
CA LYS A 646 10.92 4.80 7.34
C LYS A 646 9.75 4.81 6.36
N PHE A 647 8.95 3.74 6.37
CA PHE A 647 7.78 3.61 5.51
C PHE A 647 6.50 3.99 6.27
N TRP A 648 5.73 4.92 5.73
CA TRP A 648 4.49 5.46 6.31
C TRP A 648 3.28 5.21 5.40
N GLY A 649 3.05 3.95 5.05
CA GLY A 649 1.92 3.56 4.20
C GLY A 649 2.10 4.06 2.76
N LYS A 650 1.61 5.26 2.45
CA LYS A 650 1.70 5.85 1.10
C LYS A 650 2.99 6.66 0.84
N SER A 651 3.84 6.85 1.84
CA SER A 651 5.06 7.68 1.75
C SER A 651 6.28 6.98 2.36
N VAL A 652 7.49 7.36 1.90
CA VAL A 652 8.77 6.93 2.50
C VAL A 652 9.52 8.17 2.97
N GLU A 653 9.85 8.21 4.25
CA GLU A 653 10.72 9.21 4.84
C GLU A 653 12.17 8.73 4.81
N ALA A 654 13.07 9.59 4.38
CA ALA A 654 14.52 9.44 4.48
C ALA A 654 15.06 10.52 5.42
N GLU A 655 15.47 10.11 6.61
CA GLU A 655 16.09 10.96 7.63
C GLU A 655 17.61 10.92 7.44
N PRO A 656 18.25 12.00 6.91
CA PRO A 656 19.70 12.01 6.67
C PRO A 656 20.45 12.23 7.99
N LYS A 657 20.85 11.14 8.64
CA LYS A 657 21.62 11.19 9.88
C LYS A 657 23.07 11.52 9.63
N GLY A 658 23.62 12.44 10.41
CA GLY A 658 25.03 12.79 10.42
C GLY A 658 25.25 14.29 10.48
N THR A 659 26.41 14.70 10.98
CA THR A 659 26.78 16.11 11.10
C THR A 659 27.36 16.59 9.78
N ILE A 660 26.88 17.73 9.30
CA ILE A 660 27.52 18.49 8.25
C ILE A 660 28.40 19.56 8.91
N THR A 661 29.64 19.69 8.44
CA THR A 661 30.62 20.65 8.94
C THR A 661 31.14 21.51 7.79
N LEU A 662 31.10 22.83 7.95
CA LEU A 662 31.74 23.79 7.06
C LEU A 662 32.72 24.63 7.87
N GLU A 663 33.97 24.65 7.45
CA GLU A 663 35.03 25.47 8.03
C GLU A 663 35.39 26.58 7.05
N LEU A 664 35.35 27.83 7.51
CA LEU A 664 35.87 29.00 6.79
C LEU A 664 37.26 29.31 7.34
N LEU A 665 38.29 28.90 6.59
CA LEU A 665 39.67 28.83 7.08
C LEU A 665 40.25 30.21 7.37
N GLU A 666 39.98 31.19 6.50
CA GLU A 666 40.44 32.58 6.68
C GLU A 666 39.91 33.21 7.98
N HIS A 667 38.74 32.78 8.43
CA HIS A 667 38.09 33.29 9.64
C HIS A 667 38.36 32.43 10.86
N ASN A 668 38.93 31.23 10.71
CA ASN A 668 39.03 30.22 11.78
C ASN A 668 37.66 29.94 12.42
N GLU A 669 36.63 29.79 11.58
CA GLU A 669 35.25 29.57 12.00
C GLU A 669 34.74 28.22 11.47
N ALA A 670 33.97 27.53 12.30
CA ALA A 670 33.31 26.29 11.90
C ALA A 670 31.82 26.38 12.16
N TYR A 671 31.06 25.84 11.22
CA TYR A 671 29.61 25.79 11.20
C TYR A 671 29.16 24.34 11.14
N THR A 672 28.28 23.92 12.06
CA THR A 672 27.71 22.57 12.02
C THR A 672 26.19 22.60 11.95
N TRP A 673 25.60 21.67 11.19
CA TRP A 673 24.16 21.44 11.13
C TRP A 673 23.82 20.00 10.72
N THR A 674 22.52 19.69 10.69
CA THR A 674 21.97 18.45 10.14
C THR A 674 20.95 18.78 9.07
N ASN A 675 20.90 17.99 7.98
CA ASN A 675 19.97 18.24 6.87
C ASN A 675 18.51 17.90 7.25
N PRO A 676 17.52 18.51 6.58
CA PRO A 676 16.10 18.24 6.83
C PRO A 676 15.72 16.82 6.37
N THR A 677 14.62 16.29 6.90
CA THR A 677 14.05 15.02 6.46
C THR A 677 13.47 15.17 5.06
N CYS A 678 13.75 14.21 4.18
CA CYS A 678 13.14 14.11 2.86
C CYS A 678 12.01 13.08 2.89
N CYS A 679 10.87 13.37 2.28
CA CYS A 679 9.76 12.44 2.16
C CYS A 679 9.35 12.29 0.71
N VAL A 680 9.21 11.04 0.26
CA VAL A 680 8.70 10.69 -1.06
C VAL A 680 7.27 10.20 -0.89
N HIS A 681 6.32 10.93 -1.46
CA HIS A 681 4.89 10.62 -1.39
C HIS A 681 4.45 9.77 -2.58
N ASN A 682 3.28 9.13 -2.43
CA ASN A 682 2.62 8.32 -3.46
C ASN A 682 3.48 7.14 -3.96
N ILE A 683 4.30 6.56 -3.08
CA ILE A 683 5.19 5.42 -3.41
C ILE A 683 4.47 4.13 -3.79
N ILE A 684 3.17 4.01 -3.50
CA ILE A 684 2.35 2.85 -3.85
C ILE A 684 1.55 3.11 -5.13
N VAL A 685 0.77 4.20 -5.17
CA VAL A 685 -0.12 4.58 -6.27
C VAL A 685 -0.16 6.11 -6.36
N GLY A 686 -0.15 6.64 -7.59
CA GLY A 686 -0.20 8.07 -7.90
C GLY A 686 1.14 8.63 -8.38
N LYS A 687 1.15 9.91 -8.75
CA LYS A 687 2.37 10.61 -9.16
C LYS A 687 3.30 10.80 -7.95
N LEU A 688 4.52 10.24 -8.04
CA LEU A 688 5.57 10.45 -7.04
C LEU A 688 5.93 11.94 -6.95
N TRP A 689 6.05 12.45 -5.74
CA TRP A 689 6.58 13.79 -5.49
C TRP A 689 7.36 13.82 -4.18
N ILE A 690 8.24 14.82 -4.05
CA ILE A 690 9.19 14.94 -2.94
C ILE A 690 8.86 16.16 -2.10
N GLU A 691 8.90 15.97 -0.80
CA GLU A 691 8.85 17.02 0.19
C GLU A 691 10.11 17.01 1.06
N GLN A 692 10.49 18.18 1.59
CA GLN A 692 11.47 18.28 2.67
C GLN A 692 10.90 19.10 3.82
N TYR A 693 11.04 18.58 5.04
CA TYR A 693 10.60 19.24 6.26
C TYR A 693 11.53 18.94 7.44
N GLY A 694 11.41 19.75 8.48
CA GLY A 694 12.20 19.63 9.69
C GLY A 694 12.89 20.93 10.08
N ASN A 695 13.50 20.93 11.24
CA ASN A 695 14.24 22.07 11.76
C ASN A 695 15.73 21.84 11.56
N VAL A 696 16.39 22.79 10.92
CA VAL A 696 17.84 22.83 10.73
C VAL A 696 18.39 23.92 11.62
N GLU A 697 19.32 23.57 12.51
CA GLU A 697 20.06 24.54 13.32
C GLU A 697 21.51 24.57 12.87
N ILE A 698 21.98 25.75 12.45
CA ILE A 698 23.36 26.01 12.05
C ILE A 698 24.02 26.79 13.18
N ILE A 699 25.11 26.27 13.71
CA ILE A 699 25.83 26.86 14.85
C ILE A 699 27.21 27.29 14.38
N ASN A 700 27.58 28.56 14.58
CA ASN A 700 28.96 29.02 14.46
C ASN A 700 29.66 28.79 15.81
N HIS A 701 30.66 27.91 15.84
CA HIS A 701 31.33 27.50 17.07
C HIS A 701 32.29 28.55 17.65
N LYS A 702 32.73 29.52 16.84
CA LYS A 702 33.60 30.61 17.29
C LYS A 702 32.81 31.75 17.91
N THR A 703 31.78 32.24 17.22
CA THR A 703 31.00 33.41 17.69
C THR A 703 29.87 33.00 18.63
N GLY A 704 29.37 31.77 18.51
CA GLY A 704 28.17 31.30 19.20
C GLY A 704 26.86 31.76 18.54
N ASP A 705 26.93 32.39 17.37
CA ASP A 705 25.74 32.75 16.59
C ASP A 705 25.04 31.48 16.09
N LYS A 706 23.71 31.55 16.03
CA LYS A 706 22.87 30.43 15.62
C LYS A 706 21.86 30.86 14.55
N CYS A 707 21.79 30.12 13.47
CA CYS A 707 20.71 30.21 12.50
C CYS A 707 19.73 29.05 12.69
N VAL A 708 18.44 29.36 12.77
CA VAL A 708 17.36 28.37 12.84
C VAL A 708 16.56 28.45 11.55
N LEU A 709 16.45 27.35 10.81
CA LEU A 709 15.69 27.23 9.58
C LEU A 709 14.62 26.15 9.74
N ASN A 710 13.37 26.49 9.48
CA ASN A 710 12.24 25.59 9.58
C ASN A 710 11.70 25.30 8.18
N PHE A 711 11.97 24.09 7.69
CA PHE A 711 11.38 23.56 6.47
C PHE A 711 9.96 23.11 6.78
N LYS A 712 8.97 23.81 6.23
CA LYS A 712 7.57 23.60 6.56
C LYS A 712 7.02 22.38 5.81
N PRO A 713 6.31 21.48 6.51
CA PRO A 713 5.52 20.47 5.83
C PRO A 713 4.30 21.11 5.13
N CYS A 714 3.84 20.47 4.06
CA CYS A 714 2.82 20.89 3.11
C CYS A 714 1.51 21.31 3.82
N GLY A 715 1.19 20.63 4.92
CA GLY A 715 -0.01 20.85 5.72
C GLY A 715 -1.28 20.44 4.97
N LEU A 716 -2.43 20.54 5.64
CA LEU A 716 -3.72 20.04 5.12
C LEU A 716 -4.24 20.76 3.85
N PHE A 717 -3.66 21.90 3.49
CA PHE A 717 -4.11 22.73 2.35
C PHE A 717 -2.99 23.11 1.39
N GLY A 718 -1.80 22.52 1.52
CA GLY A 718 -0.66 22.77 0.62
C GLY A 718 -0.04 24.17 0.64
N LYS A 719 -0.57 25.10 1.45
CA LYS A 719 -0.13 26.51 1.48
C LYS A 719 1.31 26.70 1.95
N GLU A 720 1.84 25.73 2.68
CA GLU A 720 3.19 25.78 3.23
C GLU A 720 4.19 24.96 2.41
N LEU A 721 3.75 24.38 1.28
CA LEU A 721 4.58 23.53 0.44
C LEU A 721 5.89 24.24 0.07
N HIS A 722 7.00 23.57 0.39
CA HIS A 722 8.38 23.98 0.17
C HIS A 722 8.86 25.22 0.92
N LYS A 723 8.02 25.84 1.77
CA LYS A 723 8.42 27.06 2.48
C LYS A 723 9.55 26.77 3.46
N VAL A 724 10.50 27.69 3.51
CA VAL A 724 11.55 27.76 4.53
C VAL A 724 11.39 29.09 5.23
N GLU A 725 11.26 29.05 6.56
CA GLU A 725 11.25 30.25 7.41
C GLU A 725 12.27 30.08 8.53
N GLY A 726 13.00 31.14 8.85
CA GLY A 726 14.04 31.06 9.85
C GLY A 726 14.47 32.41 10.38
N TYR A 727 15.48 32.39 11.24
CA TYR A 727 16.10 33.59 11.76
C TYR A 727 17.53 33.31 12.22
N ILE A 728 18.37 34.34 12.18
CA ILE A 728 19.70 34.34 12.77
C ILE A 728 19.61 35.04 14.12
N GLN A 729 20.24 34.48 15.13
CA GLN A 729 20.33 35.05 16.47
C GLN A 729 21.77 35.04 16.96
N ASP A 730 22.11 36.03 17.78
CA ASP A 730 23.39 36.07 18.48
C ASP A 730 23.42 35.08 19.66
N LYS A 731 24.59 34.98 20.31
CA LYS A 731 24.80 34.21 21.55
C LYS A 731 23.86 34.61 22.70
N SER A 732 23.35 35.85 22.69
CA SER A 732 22.36 36.36 23.67
C SER A 732 20.92 36.02 23.30
N LYS A 733 20.70 35.23 22.22
CA LYS A 733 19.39 34.85 21.66
C LYS A 733 18.60 36.03 21.09
N LYS A 734 19.25 37.17 20.81
CA LYS A 734 18.61 38.30 20.12
C LYS A 734 18.54 37.98 18.63
N LYS A 735 17.33 38.07 18.05
CA LYS A 735 17.14 37.92 16.61
C LYS A 735 17.75 39.11 15.86
N LEU A 736 18.61 38.81 14.90
CA LEU A 736 19.32 39.78 14.08
C LEU A 736 18.70 39.90 12.69
N CYS A 737 18.34 38.75 12.08
CA CYS A 737 17.76 38.68 10.75
C CYS A 737 16.65 37.64 10.70
N ALA A 738 15.60 37.89 9.92
CA ALA A 738 14.66 36.87 9.49
C ALA A 738 15.08 36.33 8.12
N LEU A 739 14.87 35.04 7.90
CA LEU A 739 15.11 34.34 6.65
C LEU A 739 13.81 33.73 6.16
N TYR A 740 13.50 33.84 4.87
CA TYR A 740 12.30 33.24 4.31
C TYR A 740 12.44 32.95 2.81
N GLY A 741 11.69 31.97 2.33
CA GLY A 741 11.67 31.61 0.92
C GLY A 741 11.08 30.22 0.69
N LYS A 742 11.50 29.59 -0.40
CA LYS A 742 11.20 28.20 -0.70
C LYS A 742 12.46 27.48 -1.15
N TRP A 743 12.72 26.30 -0.62
CA TRP A 743 13.92 25.52 -0.97
C TRP A 743 13.94 25.07 -2.45
N THR A 744 12.81 25.15 -3.15
CA THR A 744 12.69 24.90 -4.59
C THR A 744 12.89 26.14 -5.47
N GLU A 745 13.01 27.34 -4.90
CA GLU A 745 13.03 28.60 -5.67
C GLU A 745 14.15 29.56 -5.23
N CYS A 746 14.12 30.00 -3.97
CA CYS A 746 14.98 31.09 -3.47
C CYS A 746 14.95 31.24 -1.95
N LEU A 747 15.92 31.98 -1.41
CA LEU A 747 16.00 32.40 0.00
C LEU A 747 16.33 33.90 0.09
N TYR A 748 15.57 34.61 0.92
CA TYR A 748 15.73 36.02 1.23
C TYR A 748 16.04 36.24 2.70
N SER A 749 16.67 37.37 3.01
CA SER A 749 16.78 37.91 4.36
C SER A 749 16.09 39.26 4.49
N VAL A 750 15.55 39.56 5.65
CA VAL A 750 14.94 40.85 5.97
C VAL A 750 15.06 41.12 7.47
N ASP A 751 14.91 42.38 7.87
CA ASP A 751 14.80 42.77 9.27
C ASP A 751 13.67 42.00 10.00
N PRO A 752 13.91 41.47 11.22
CA PRO A 752 12.91 40.69 11.95
C PRO A 752 11.59 41.43 12.23
N ALA A 753 11.64 42.73 12.54
CA ALA A 753 10.42 43.50 12.83
C ALA A 753 9.57 43.69 11.57
N THR A 754 10.23 43.90 10.43
CA THR A 754 9.58 43.98 9.11
C THR A 754 8.92 42.65 8.72
N PHE A 755 9.59 41.53 8.97
CA PHE A 755 9.04 40.19 8.73
C PHE A 755 7.79 39.93 9.60
N ASP A 756 7.86 40.24 10.90
CA ASP A 756 6.75 40.03 11.83
C ASP A 756 5.54 40.93 11.52
N ALA A 757 5.78 42.16 11.06
CA ALA A 757 4.73 43.07 10.60
C ALA A 757 4.00 42.50 9.37
N TYR A 758 4.75 42.01 8.38
CA TYR A 758 4.18 41.36 7.20
C TYR A 758 3.35 40.13 7.57
N LYS A 759 3.90 39.25 8.42
CA LYS A 759 3.24 38.00 8.85
C LYS A 759 1.92 38.25 9.60
N LYS A 760 1.80 39.34 10.34
CA LYS A 760 0.54 39.75 11.00
C LYS A 760 -0.51 40.21 9.99
N ASN A 761 -0.11 40.98 8.98
CA ASN A 761 -1.00 41.46 7.93
C ASN A 761 -1.49 40.32 7.03
N ASP A 762 -0.62 39.36 6.70
CA ASP A 762 -0.98 38.19 5.90
C ASP A 762 -2.03 37.31 6.60
N LYS A 763 -1.88 37.10 7.92
CA LYS A 763 -2.90 36.41 8.73
C LYS A 763 -4.25 37.15 8.71
N LYS A 764 -4.24 38.48 8.85
CA LYS A 764 -5.46 39.30 8.84
C LYS A 764 -6.17 39.28 7.48
N ASN A 765 -5.42 39.40 6.38
CA ASN A 765 -5.95 39.29 5.02
C ASN A 765 -6.48 37.89 4.69
N THR A 766 -5.87 36.84 5.26
CA THR A 766 -6.32 35.45 5.08
C THR A 766 -7.63 35.18 5.83
N GLU A 767 -7.83 35.80 7.00
CA GLU A 767 -9.10 35.74 7.73
C GLU A 767 -10.22 36.51 7.03
N GLU A 768 -9.93 37.68 6.44
CA GLU A 768 -10.91 38.46 5.66
C GLU A 768 -11.30 37.77 4.34
N LYS A 769 -10.36 37.12 3.63
CA LYS A 769 -10.65 36.34 2.40
C LYS A 769 -11.46 35.06 2.66
N LYS A 770 -11.46 34.50 3.88
CA LYS A 770 -12.31 33.34 4.22
C LYS A 770 -13.80 33.68 4.25
N ASN A 771 -14.16 34.96 4.42
CA ASN A 771 -15.56 35.39 4.42
C ASN A 771 -16.13 35.64 3.01
N SER A 772 -15.32 35.60 1.94
CA SER A 772 -15.78 35.96 0.58
C SER A 772 -15.76 34.84 -0.47
N LYS A 773 -15.25 33.64 -0.16
CA LYS A 773 -15.30 32.47 -1.07
C LYS A 773 -16.03 31.28 -0.44
N GLN A 774 -17.36 31.35 -0.44
CA GLN A 774 -18.23 30.16 -0.40
C GLN A 774 -18.94 30.02 -1.74
N THR A 775 -18.28 29.44 -2.74
CA THR A 775 -18.91 28.67 -3.84
C THR A 775 -17.83 28.12 -4.79
N SER A 776 -17.50 26.84 -4.64
CA SER A 776 -17.20 25.91 -5.75
C SER A 776 -16.90 24.52 -5.18
N SER A 777 -17.70 23.55 -5.61
CA SER A 777 -17.54 22.12 -5.37
C SER A 777 -16.37 21.54 -6.16
N SER A 778 -15.59 20.65 -5.54
CA SER A 778 -14.74 19.70 -6.25
C SER A 778 -14.72 18.37 -5.49
N GLU A 779 -15.09 17.31 -6.19
CA GLU A 779 -15.01 15.91 -5.78
C GLU A 779 -13.53 15.54 -5.54
N GLU A 780 -13.20 14.91 -4.40
CA GLU A 780 -11.82 14.50 -4.09
C GLU A 780 -11.53 13.08 -4.60
N SER A 781 -10.50 12.99 -5.45
CA SER A 781 -9.84 11.77 -5.92
C SER A 781 -8.94 11.14 -4.84
N ASP A 782 -8.75 9.82 -4.88
CA ASP A 782 -7.96 8.98 -3.95
C ASP A 782 -6.41 9.21 -3.99
N GLU A 783 -5.95 10.16 -4.81
CA GLU A 783 -4.56 10.56 -5.04
C GLU A 783 -4.23 11.85 -4.26
N MET A 784 -3.03 11.99 -3.66
CA MET A 784 -2.59 13.30 -3.16
C MET A 784 -2.09 14.14 -4.34
N PRO A 785 -2.85 15.12 -4.85
CA PRO A 785 -2.36 16.01 -5.89
C PRO A 785 -1.21 16.85 -5.35
N VAL A 786 -0.28 17.24 -6.21
CA VAL A 786 0.70 18.29 -5.87
C VAL A 786 -0.10 19.59 -5.72
N PRO A 787 -0.14 20.22 -4.53
CA PRO A 787 -0.91 21.45 -4.38
C PRO A 787 -0.23 22.60 -5.13
N ASP A 788 -1.04 23.47 -5.73
CA ASP A 788 -0.57 24.67 -6.43
C ASP A 788 0.19 25.58 -5.44
N SER A 789 1.49 25.76 -5.65
CA SER A 789 2.31 26.64 -4.82
C SER A 789 2.53 27.99 -5.53
N GLU A 790 1.99 29.06 -4.96
CA GLU A 790 2.22 30.45 -5.43
C GLU A 790 3.69 30.85 -5.19
N SER A 791 4.33 31.50 -6.17
CA SER A 791 5.71 31.99 -6.03
C SER A 791 5.89 32.88 -4.80
N VAL A 792 7.08 32.85 -4.19
CA VAL A 792 7.35 33.62 -2.96
C VAL A 792 7.10 35.13 -3.18
N PHE A 793 6.20 35.72 -2.40
CA PHE A 793 6.04 37.17 -2.35
C PHE A 793 7.25 37.81 -1.65
N ILE A 794 7.89 38.77 -2.32
CA ILE A 794 9.08 39.45 -1.79
C ILE A 794 8.64 40.59 -0.88
N ILE A 795 8.94 40.47 0.41
CA ILE A 795 8.70 41.52 1.40
C ILE A 795 9.60 42.73 1.05
N PRO A 796 9.05 43.95 0.91
CA PRO A 796 9.86 45.14 0.62
C PRO A 796 11.01 45.32 1.61
N GLY A 797 12.20 45.64 1.11
CA GLY A 797 13.43 45.75 1.90
C GLY A 797 14.17 44.43 2.12
N SER A 798 13.73 43.32 1.50
CA SER A 798 14.45 42.05 1.55
C SER A 798 15.70 42.03 0.68
N VAL A 799 16.72 41.32 1.15
CA VAL A 799 17.97 41.03 0.44
C VAL A 799 17.92 39.60 -0.10
N LEU A 800 18.19 39.42 -1.39
CA LEU A 800 18.28 38.09 -2.00
C LEU A 800 19.59 37.41 -1.57
N LEU A 801 19.49 36.22 -0.98
CA LEU A 801 20.65 35.42 -0.60
C LEU A 801 20.98 34.36 -1.65
N TRP A 802 19.96 33.64 -2.11
CA TRP A 802 20.11 32.55 -3.08
C TRP A 802 18.85 32.41 -3.95
N ARG A 803 19.06 31.95 -5.17
CA ARG A 803 18.01 31.56 -6.12
C ARG A 803 18.48 30.33 -6.90
N ILE A 804 17.59 29.37 -7.08
CA ILE A 804 17.88 28.15 -7.84
C ILE A 804 18.19 28.47 -9.30
N ALA A 805 19.15 27.76 -9.88
CA ALA A 805 19.36 27.79 -11.32
C ALA A 805 18.15 27.16 -12.05
N PRO A 806 17.69 27.73 -13.17
CA PRO A 806 16.64 27.09 -13.96
C PRO A 806 17.16 25.76 -14.50
N ARG A 807 16.32 24.72 -14.44
CA ARG A 807 16.65 23.43 -15.05
C ARG A 807 16.84 23.56 -16.55
N PRO A 808 17.77 22.81 -17.15
CA PRO A 808 17.96 22.84 -18.59
C PRO A 808 16.70 22.31 -19.31
N PRO A 809 16.41 22.75 -20.55
CA PRO A 809 15.17 22.38 -21.25
C PRO A 809 14.98 20.87 -21.44
N ASN A 810 16.09 20.11 -21.50
CA ASN A 810 16.11 18.66 -21.64
C ASN A 810 16.04 17.90 -20.30
N SER A 811 15.91 18.60 -19.17
CA SER A 811 15.91 18.00 -17.83
C SER A 811 14.85 16.92 -17.67
N ALA A 812 13.63 17.15 -18.16
CA ALA A 812 12.53 16.20 -18.03
C ALA A 812 12.79 14.86 -18.74
N GLN A 813 13.52 14.88 -19.87
CA GLN A 813 13.96 13.67 -20.56
C GLN A 813 15.18 13.02 -19.90
N MET A 814 15.88 13.73 -19.01
CA MET A 814 17.15 13.33 -18.41
C MET A 814 17.01 13.21 -16.89
N TYR A 815 16.02 12.43 -16.44
CA TYR A 815 15.77 12.12 -15.01
C TYR A 815 15.53 13.34 -14.12
N ASN A 816 15.12 14.49 -14.68
CA ASN A 816 15.00 15.78 -14.00
C ASN A 816 16.33 16.33 -13.43
N PHE A 817 17.46 16.00 -14.07
CA PHE A 817 18.78 16.44 -13.62
C PHE A 817 18.99 17.95 -13.82
N THR A 818 19.67 18.58 -12.86
CA THR A 818 20.26 19.90 -13.06
C THR A 818 21.44 19.80 -14.03
N SER A 819 21.86 20.93 -14.60
CA SER A 819 23.09 20.96 -15.41
C SER A 819 24.30 20.45 -14.62
N PHE A 820 24.36 20.72 -13.31
CA PHE A 820 25.40 20.19 -12.44
C PHE A 820 25.34 18.66 -12.33
N ALA A 821 24.16 18.10 -12.09
CA ALA A 821 23.96 16.66 -11.97
C ALA A 821 24.29 15.90 -13.27
N MET A 822 24.02 16.52 -14.44
CA MET A 822 24.39 15.93 -15.72
C MET A 822 25.89 15.70 -15.86
N VAL A 823 26.75 16.52 -15.23
CA VAL A 823 28.21 16.38 -15.36
C VAL A 823 28.80 15.28 -14.47
N LEU A 824 28.12 14.91 -13.38
CA LEU A 824 28.71 14.09 -12.31
C LEU A 824 29.28 12.74 -12.78
N ASN A 825 28.60 12.10 -13.72
CA ASN A 825 28.99 10.78 -14.22
C ASN A 825 29.64 10.83 -15.62
N GLU A 826 30.01 12.02 -16.08
CA GLU A 826 30.85 12.20 -17.27
C GLU A 826 32.23 11.60 -17.01
N VAL A 827 32.74 10.86 -18.00
CA VAL A 827 34.08 10.27 -17.96
C VAL A 827 34.74 10.45 -19.32
N ASP A 828 36.04 10.76 -19.31
CA ASP A 828 36.87 10.84 -20.51
C ASP A 828 38.17 10.05 -20.30
N LYS A 829 38.91 9.81 -21.38
CA LYS A 829 40.12 8.96 -21.37
C LYS A 829 41.24 9.52 -20.48
N GLU A 830 41.33 10.83 -20.32
CA GLU A 830 42.33 11.45 -19.44
C GLU A 830 41.95 11.18 -17.97
N MET A 831 40.67 11.34 -17.64
CA MET A 831 40.13 11.06 -16.31
C MET A 831 40.29 9.59 -15.93
N GLU A 832 40.01 8.64 -16.84
CA GLU A 832 40.21 7.19 -16.61
C GLU A 832 41.65 6.83 -16.21
N SER A 833 42.64 7.62 -16.65
CA SER A 833 44.05 7.38 -16.30
C SER A 833 44.45 7.88 -14.90
N VAL A 834 43.60 8.70 -14.27
CA VAL A 834 43.90 9.38 -13.00
C VAL A 834 42.98 8.94 -11.86
N ILE A 835 41.73 8.58 -12.13
CA ILE A 835 40.78 8.13 -11.10
C ILE A 835 41.12 6.72 -10.59
N PRO A 836 40.83 6.39 -9.32
CA PRO A 836 41.01 5.04 -8.83
C PRO A 836 39.99 4.08 -9.47
N LYS A 837 40.32 2.78 -9.52
CA LYS A 837 39.40 1.72 -9.97
C LYS A 837 38.09 1.61 -9.18
N THR A 838 38.00 2.27 -8.02
CA THR A 838 36.82 2.33 -7.15
C THR A 838 35.92 3.52 -7.45
N ASP A 839 36.27 4.42 -8.39
CA ASP A 839 35.45 5.57 -8.75
C ASP A 839 34.15 5.13 -9.45
N CYS A 840 33.01 5.65 -9.00
CA CYS A 840 31.71 5.20 -9.49
C CYS A 840 31.40 5.55 -10.95
N ARG A 841 32.22 6.38 -11.62
CA ARG A 841 32.16 6.53 -13.09
C ARG A 841 32.51 5.25 -13.84
N LEU A 842 33.30 4.37 -13.22
CA LEU A 842 33.70 3.07 -13.76
C LEU A 842 32.70 1.96 -13.42
N ARG A 843 31.64 2.28 -12.67
CA ARG A 843 30.67 1.30 -12.21
C ARG A 843 29.73 0.88 -13.38
N PRO A 844 29.73 -0.41 -13.78
CA PRO A 844 29.14 -0.82 -15.06
C PRO A 844 27.61 -0.78 -15.09
N ASP A 845 26.92 -1.04 -13.98
CA ASP A 845 25.45 -0.97 -13.92
C ASP A 845 24.92 0.45 -14.08
N ILE A 846 25.58 1.45 -13.47
CA ILE A 846 25.26 2.88 -13.65
C ILE A 846 25.53 3.32 -15.09
N ARG A 847 26.65 2.87 -15.69
CA ARG A 847 27.01 3.24 -17.06
C ARG A 847 26.02 2.67 -18.09
N ALA A 848 25.68 1.38 -17.99
CA ALA A 848 24.65 0.76 -18.82
C ALA A 848 23.28 1.47 -18.61
N MET A 849 22.98 1.79 -17.34
CA MET A 849 21.98 2.78 -16.90
C MET A 849 21.84 3.97 -17.85
N GLU A 850 22.89 4.78 -17.81
CA GLU A 850 23.00 6.06 -18.47
C GLU A 850 22.92 5.98 -20.00
N ASN A 851 23.39 4.86 -20.56
CA ASN A 851 23.35 4.58 -22.00
C ASN A 851 22.00 4.03 -22.48
N GLY A 852 21.05 3.78 -21.58
CA GLY A 852 19.72 3.23 -21.93
C GLY A 852 19.68 1.70 -22.02
N GLU A 853 20.75 1.01 -21.63
CA GLU A 853 20.91 -0.45 -21.67
C GLU A 853 20.38 -1.09 -20.38
N ILE A 854 19.06 -1.06 -20.17
CA ILE A 854 18.42 -1.43 -18.89
C ILE A 854 18.62 -2.90 -18.50
N ASP A 855 18.62 -3.81 -19.48
CA ASP A 855 18.81 -5.24 -19.24
C ASP A 855 20.24 -5.53 -18.75
N GLN A 856 21.24 -4.97 -19.45
CA GLN A 856 22.65 -5.04 -19.04
C GLN A 856 22.87 -4.39 -17.69
N ALA A 857 22.27 -3.22 -17.44
CA ALA A 857 22.34 -2.56 -16.14
C ALA A 857 21.79 -3.43 -15.01
N SER A 858 20.71 -4.17 -15.27
CA SER A 858 20.10 -5.08 -14.30
C SER A 858 20.96 -6.31 -14.02
N GLU A 859 21.60 -6.87 -15.05
CA GLU A 859 22.54 -7.99 -14.93
C GLU A 859 23.80 -7.58 -14.16
N GLU A 860 24.43 -6.46 -14.54
CA GLU A 860 25.61 -5.93 -13.88
C GLU A 860 25.31 -5.57 -12.41
N LYS A 861 24.16 -4.96 -12.13
CA LYS A 861 23.76 -4.64 -10.74
C LYS A 861 23.68 -5.89 -9.89
N LYS A 862 23.06 -6.96 -10.41
CA LYS A 862 22.97 -8.25 -9.73
C LYS A 862 24.37 -8.83 -9.49
N ARG A 863 25.24 -8.83 -10.52
CA ARG A 863 26.62 -9.34 -10.43
C ARG A 863 27.43 -8.60 -9.36
N LEU A 864 27.35 -7.28 -9.31
CA LEU A 864 28.03 -6.44 -8.33
C LEU A 864 27.54 -6.69 -6.89
N GLU A 865 26.21 -6.75 -6.69
CA GLU A 865 25.61 -7.04 -5.38
C GLU A 865 25.96 -8.47 -4.89
N GLU A 866 26.04 -9.44 -5.80
CA GLU A 866 26.51 -10.80 -5.50
C GLU A 866 28.00 -10.84 -5.14
N LYS A 867 28.86 -10.16 -5.91
CA LYS A 867 30.31 -10.03 -5.63
C LYS A 867 30.54 -9.43 -4.24
N GLN A 868 29.80 -8.36 -3.89
CA GLN A 868 29.89 -7.73 -2.57
C GLN A 868 29.47 -8.67 -1.45
N ARG A 869 28.35 -9.39 -1.61
CA ARG A 869 27.87 -10.37 -0.60
C ARG A 869 28.88 -11.51 -0.40
N ALA A 870 29.45 -12.02 -1.48
CA ALA A 870 30.50 -13.04 -1.42
C ALA A 870 31.75 -12.52 -0.70
N ALA A 871 32.20 -11.30 -1.01
CA ALA A 871 33.35 -10.67 -0.34
C ALA A 871 33.09 -10.43 1.17
N ARG A 872 31.89 -10.02 1.55
CA ARG A 872 31.48 -9.89 2.97
C ARG A 872 31.50 -11.25 3.68
N LYS A 873 30.95 -12.29 3.05
CA LYS A 873 30.94 -13.66 3.60
C LYS A 873 32.35 -14.21 3.75
N ASN A 874 33.25 -13.93 2.81
CA ASN A 874 34.64 -14.34 2.90
C ASN A 874 35.38 -13.63 4.03
N ARG A 875 35.23 -12.30 4.19
CA ARG A 875 35.80 -11.55 5.32
C ARG A 875 35.32 -12.04 6.67
N SER A 876 34.02 -12.34 6.78
CA SER A 876 33.45 -12.91 8.01
C SER A 876 34.03 -14.30 8.34
N LYS A 877 34.49 -15.06 7.34
CA LYS A 877 35.14 -16.36 7.54
C LYS A 877 36.65 -16.24 7.82
N SER A 878 37.31 -15.21 7.29
CA SER A 878 38.73 -14.95 7.53
C SER A 878 39.01 -14.13 8.80
N GLU A 879 37.97 -13.70 9.52
CA GLU A 879 38.06 -12.79 10.69
C GLU A 879 38.77 -11.46 10.37
N GLU A 880 38.78 -11.07 9.09
CA GLU A 880 39.39 -9.82 8.64
C GLU A 880 38.38 -8.67 8.67
N ASP A 881 38.69 -7.63 9.44
CA ASP A 881 37.89 -6.41 9.45
C ASP A 881 38.03 -5.60 8.16
N TRP A 882 36.92 -4.97 7.75
CA TRP A 882 36.97 -4.03 6.63
C TRP A 882 37.69 -2.74 7.05
N LYS A 883 38.76 -2.40 6.32
CA LYS A 883 39.48 -1.13 6.48
C LYS A 883 39.10 -0.16 5.37
N THR A 884 38.47 0.94 5.76
CA THR A 884 38.24 2.12 4.91
C THR A 884 39.57 2.74 4.49
N ARG A 885 39.62 3.33 3.29
CA ARG A 885 40.89 3.77 2.69
C ARG A 885 41.17 5.24 2.93
N TRP A 886 40.16 6.09 2.81
CA TRP A 886 40.32 7.53 2.77
C TRP A 886 39.71 8.26 3.96
N PHE A 887 38.93 7.56 4.77
CA PHE A 887 38.29 8.10 5.96
C PHE A 887 38.54 7.19 7.17
N HIS A 888 38.56 7.77 8.35
CA HIS A 888 38.61 7.06 9.63
C HIS A 888 37.55 7.60 10.59
N GLN A 889 37.09 6.76 11.52
CA GLN A 889 36.16 7.22 12.56
C GLN A 889 36.89 8.09 13.58
N GLY A 890 36.28 9.20 13.95
CA GLY A 890 36.80 10.11 14.97
C GLY A 890 35.70 11.02 15.51
N PRO A 891 35.92 11.69 16.66
CA PRO A 891 35.00 12.71 17.13
C PRO A 891 35.09 13.95 16.23
N ASN A 892 33.94 14.50 15.86
CA ASN A 892 33.87 15.81 15.22
C ASN A 892 34.49 16.86 16.17
N PRO A 893 35.44 17.67 15.71
CA PRO A 893 36.23 18.54 16.60
C PRO A 893 35.40 19.66 17.24
N HIS A 894 34.21 19.97 16.71
CA HIS A 894 33.42 21.12 17.15
C HIS A 894 32.25 20.73 18.06
N ASN A 895 31.65 19.55 17.86
CA ASN A 895 30.50 19.11 18.66
C ASN A 895 30.69 17.77 19.39
N GLY A 896 31.80 17.07 19.17
CA GLY A 896 32.14 15.80 19.83
C GLY A 896 31.34 14.58 19.35
N ALA A 897 30.44 14.73 18.37
CA ALA A 897 29.69 13.62 17.80
C ALA A 897 30.61 12.69 17.00
N GLN A 898 30.31 11.40 16.95
CA GLN A 898 31.05 10.46 16.11
C GLN A 898 30.87 10.83 14.62
N ASP A 899 31.97 10.88 13.89
CA ASP A 899 32.02 11.28 12.48
C ASP A 899 33.06 10.45 11.71
N TRP A 900 33.08 10.63 10.38
CA TRP A 900 34.09 10.07 9.50
C TRP A 900 34.97 11.18 8.94
N ILE A 901 36.22 11.20 9.38
CA ILE A 901 37.19 12.26 9.08
C ILE A 901 38.09 11.82 7.94
N TYR A 902 38.33 12.73 7.00
CA TYR A 902 39.23 12.49 5.87
C TYR A 902 40.67 12.28 6.36
N SER A 903 41.31 11.22 5.87
CA SER A 903 42.66 10.80 6.27
C SER A 903 43.78 11.44 5.43
N GLY A 904 43.45 12.26 4.42
CA GLY A 904 44.42 12.81 3.49
C GLY A 904 44.82 11.85 2.37
N SER A 905 45.83 12.23 1.59
CA SER A 905 46.55 11.42 0.58
C SER A 905 45.78 10.93 -0.65
N TYR A 906 44.44 11.01 -0.69
CA TYR A 906 43.67 10.59 -1.87
C TYR A 906 44.11 11.31 -3.16
N TRP A 907 44.37 12.61 -3.04
CA TRP A 907 44.76 13.46 -4.15
C TRP A 907 46.21 13.26 -4.62
N ASP A 908 47.02 12.47 -3.89
CA ASP A 908 48.41 12.16 -4.26
C ASP A 908 48.49 11.10 -5.38
N ARG A 909 47.36 10.47 -5.73
CA ARG A 909 47.20 9.49 -6.83
C ARG A 909 48.03 8.21 -6.70
N ASN A 910 48.70 7.98 -5.57
CA ASN A 910 49.47 6.78 -5.28
C ASN A 910 48.57 5.60 -4.87
N TYR A 911 47.72 5.15 -5.79
CA TYR A 911 46.74 4.09 -5.53
C TYR A 911 47.39 2.71 -5.46
N PHE A 912 47.58 2.22 -4.23
CA PHE A 912 48.11 0.89 -3.96
C PHE A 912 47.10 0.03 -3.19
N ASN A 913 46.96 -1.24 -3.59
CA ASN A 913 46.13 -2.25 -2.91
C ASN A 913 44.68 -1.78 -2.61
N LEU A 914 44.06 -1.10 -3.58
CA LEU A 914 42.67 -0.67 -3.47
C LEU A 914 41.70 -1.85 -3.61
N PRO A 915 40.50 -1.78 -2.98
CA PRO A 915 39.45 -2.78 -3.15
C PRO A 915 39.11 -3.02 -4.63
N ASP A 916 38.87 -4.29 -5.00
CA ASP A 916 38.30 -4.63 -6.30
C ASP A 916 36.80 -4.92 -6.17
N ILE A 917 35.97 -3.93 -6.52
CA ILE A 917 34.53 -3.93 -6.24
C ILE A 917 33.65 -4.05 -7.48
N TYR A 918 34.20 -3.84 -8.69
CA TYR A 918 33.43 -3.91 -9.94
C TYR A 918 33.55 -5.23 -10.69
#